data_AF-A0AAD9R1R2-F1
#
_entry.id   AF-A0AAD9R1R2-F1
#
_cell.length_a   1.000
_cell.length_b   1.000
_cell.length_c   1.000
_cell.angle_alpha   90.00
_cell.angle_beta   90.00
_cell.angle_gamma   90.00
#
_symmetry.space_group_name_H-M   'P 1'
#
loop_
_entity.id
_entity.type
_entity.pdbx_description
1 polymer ?
#
loop_
_entity_poly.entity_id
_entity_poly.type
_entity_poly.pdbx_seq_one_letter_code
_entity_poly.pdbx_strand_id
1 'polypeptide(L)'
;MGCGASKTAAKDKTIKDVVDKAPSTKKADTNPTVVIEPAKTEKSPPQEGNNNFPDLSLHNNWMAKCLTPQIYQKLSGKKTPSGFAFDMAIQTGVDNPGHPFIMTVGCVAGDEESYEVFADFFDPVIEARHGGYKKTDCHKTDLNPGNLIGGELDEKYVLSSRVRTGRSIKNLCLPPFCTRAERRKVEGLVTEALDSLDGEFKGKYYPLAKMTEQEQEQLIEDHFLFDKPVSPLLLASRMARDWPDARGIWHNENKNFLVWVNEEDHTRVISMEKGGNMKAVFERFCTGLSKVETAIKQKGYGFMWSEHLGYILTCPSNLGTGLRGGVHLKIPLVSQQKEFSRILDALRLQKRGAGGVDTESVGGIFDISNSDRLGSSEVEQVQRVIDGVNLLIAMEKSLEQGQPITSQYERLTSGEHARAILANLEPVCLQQEGAAAAAQDNFPDLSRHNNWMSRCLTREMYNQLKSLKTPSGYTLDKAIQTGVDNPGHPFIMTVGCVAGDEESYEVFADFFDPVIEARHGGYKKTDCHKTDLNPSNLIGGELDEKYVLSSRVRTGRSIKNLCLPPFCTRAERRKVEGLVTEALDSLDGEFKGKYYPLAKMTEQEQEQLIEDHFLFDKPVSPLLLASCMARDWPDARGIWHNENKNFLVWVNEEDHTRVISMEKGGNMKAVFERFCTGLSKVETAIKQKGYGFMWSEHLGYILTCPSNLGTGLRGGVHLKIPLVSQQKEFSRILDALRLQKRGAGGVDTESVGGIFDISNSDRLGSSEVEQVQRVIDGVNLLIAMEKSLEQGQAITSQYERLMSGKHARVILEREKAPVILENLEPDRAQQEEAAAAAEDNFPDLSRHNNWMSRCLTREMYNQLKSLKTPSGYTLDKAIQTGVDNPGHPFIMTVGCVAGDEETYDVFADLFDPVIGGRHNGYQKTALHKTDLNPANLIGGDDLDPEFVLSSRVRTGRSIRGLALPPHCTRAERREVEKTVVEALDTLTGSLQGKYYPLNKMTPEQQDQLIEDHFLFDKPVSPLLLSSGMARDWPDARGIWHNDDKTVLVWVNEEDHTRVISMQKGGNMKEVFRRFCESLEQVEEAMKKKGKEFMRNEHLGFILTCPSNLGTGLRAGVHVKLPFLSRDPRFADALKALRLQKRGTGGVDTASEDGVFDVSNLDRLGYSEVELVQRVVDGVSLLVAMEKRLMNGDSIDDLLPKL
;
A
#
# COMPACT_ATOMS: atom_id res chain seq x y z
N MET A 1 2.58 46.93 34.19
CA MET A 1 2.84 48.02 33.22
C MET A 1 4.35 48.15 33.02
N GLY A 2 4.83 48.40 31.80
CA GLY A 2 6.08 49.16 31.55
C GLY A 2 7.45 48.49 31.75
N CYS A 3 7.99 47.94 30.66
CA CYS A 3 9.38 48.04 30.13
C CYS A 3 10.64 48.15 31.02
N GLY A 4 11.72 47.50 30.56
CA GLY A 4 13.09 48.03 30.69
C GLY A 4 14.20 46.97 30.77
N ALA A 5 15.10 46.89 29.78
CA ALA A 5 16.22 45.94 29.73
C ALA A 5 17.59 46.62 29.89
N SER A 6 18.61 45.89 30.39
CA SER A 6 19.83 45.58 29.59
C SER A 6 20.98 44.90 30.37
N LYS A 7 21.60 43.89 29.72
CA LYS A 7 23.05 43.57 29.61
C LYS A 7 23.98 43.57 30.85
N THR A 8 24.71 42.45 31.00
CA THR A 8 26.05 42.35 31.62
C THR A 8 26.97 41.42 30.82
N ALA A 9 28.29 41.62 30.88
CA ALA A 9 29.29 40.81 30.18
C ALA A 9 30.61 40.68 30.98
N ALA A 10 31.27 39.51 30.92
CA ALA A 10 32.67 39.22 31.28
C ALA A 10 33.03 37.87 30.61
N LYS A 11 34.11 37.66 29.84
CA LYS A 11 35.58 37.87 29.98
C LYS A 11 36.35 36.73 30.69
N ASP A 12 37.15 36.01 29.89
CA ASP A 12 38.02 34.88 30.22
C ASP A 12 39.26 35.18 31.09
N LYS A 13 39.85 34.10 31.62
CA LYS A 13 41.31 33.93 31.83
C LYS A 13 41.76 32.48 31.60
N THR A 14 42.97 32.32 31.05
CA THR A 14 43.60 31.07 30.58
C THR A 14 44.89 30.68 31.35
N ILE A 15 45.17 29.37 31.50
CA ILE A 15 46.49 28.69 31.73
C ILE A 15 46.34 27.23 31.19
N LYS A 16 47.42 26.43 31.02
CA LYS A 16 48.24 26.27 29.78
C LYS A 16 49.49 25.37 30.08
N ASP A 17 50.00 24.68 29.04
CA ASP A 17 51.37 24.13 28.84
C ASP A 17 51.79 22.73 29.35
N VAL A 18 52.80 22.18 28.62
CA VAL A 18 53.73 21.04 28.89
C VAL A 18 53.28 19.63 28.43
N VAL A 19 54.10 18.71 27.88
CA VAL A 19 55.09 18.69 26.75
C VAL A 19 55.73 17.27 26.62
N ASP A 20 56.04 16.84 25.38
CA ASP A 20 57.06 15.83 24.96
C ASP A 20 56.85 14.28 24.95
N LYS A 21 57.40 13.71 23.86
CA LYS A 21 58.09 12.40 23.63
C LYS A 21 57.38 11.18 23.01
N ALA A 22 58.01 10.71 21.92
CA ALA A 22 57.81 9.42 21.22
C ALA A 22 58.77 8.32 21.78
N PRO A 23 58.74 7.03 21.36
CA PRO A 23 59.10 6.63 19.97
C PRO A 23 58.43 5.37 19.35
N SER A 24 58.66 5.26 18.04
CA SER A 24 58.44 4.19 17.05
C SER A 24 58.50 2.69 17.43
N THR A 25 57.75 1.88 16.65
CA THR A 25 58.28 0.64 16.01
C THR A 25 57.67 0.42 14.60
N LYS A 26 58.45 -0.15 13.66
CA LYS A 26 58.06 -0.43 12.25
C LYS A 26 57.83 -1.93 12.00
N LYS A 27 56.98 -2.25 11.01
CA LYS A 27 57.06 -3.35 9.99
C LYS A 27 55.85 -3.13 9.04
N ALA A 28 55.95 -2.82 7.74
CA ALA A 28 56.75 -3.32 6.61
C ALA A 28 56.14 -4.54 5.91
N ASP A 29 55.47 -4.28 4.76
CA ASP A 29 55.42 -5.04 3.48
C ASP A 29 54.17 -4.61 2.67
N THR A 30 54.08 -4.57 1.32
CA THR A 30 55.03 -4.25 0.22
C THR A 30 54.22 -3.99 -1.08
N ASN A 31 54.32 -2.80 -1.69
CA ASN A 31 54.16 -2.49 -3.14
C ASN A 31 52.89 -2.88 -3.96
N PRO A 32 52.65 -2.29 -5.15
CA PRO A 32 52.95 -0.91 -5.57
C PRO A 32 51.79 -0.23 -6.33
N THR A 33 51.62 1.10 -6.23
CA THR A 33 50.91 1.86 -7.28
C THR A 33 51.44 3.29 -7.44
N VAL A 34 51.67 3.64 -8.70
CA VAL A 34 52.11 4.90 -9.33
C VAL A 34 51.95 6.18 -8.50
N VAL A 35 53.06 6.91 -8.34
CA VAL A 35 53.12 8.27 -7.79
C VAL A 35 52.65 9.30 -8.83
N ILE A 36 51.77 10.20 -8.42
CA ILE A 36 51.57 11.51 -9.08
C ILE A 36 51.80 12.58 -7.99
N GLU A 37 52.75 13.48 -8.21
CA GLU A 37 53.04 14.59 -7.28
C GLU A 37 51.97 15.69 -7.36
N PRO A 38 51.45 16.19 -6.23
CA PRO A 38 50.82 17.50 -6.17
C PRO A 38 51.86 18.59 -5.85
N ALA A 39 51.75 19.72 -6.55
CA ALA A 39 52.73 20.80 -6.48
C ALA A 39 52.79 21.52 -5.12
N LYS A 40 53.97 22.06 -4.80
CA LYS A 40 54.18 22.98 -3.67
C LYS A 40 53.31 24.24 -3.83
N THR A 41 52.60 24.62 -2.77
CA THR A 41 52.15 25.99 -2.53
C THR A 41 52.48 26.41 -1.10
N GLU A 42 52.72 27.71 -0.90
CA GLU A 42 53.49 28.23 0.23
C GLU A 42 52.63 28.45 1.48
N LYS A 43 53.25 28.25 2.67
CA LYS A 43 52.62 28.59 3.95
C LYS A 43 52.63 30.10 4.17
N SER A 44 51.44 30.72 4.12
CA SER A 44 51.18 32.02 4.75
C SER A 44 50.76 31.82 6.22
N PRO A 45 51.01 32.80 7.12
CA PRO A 45 50.75 32.65 8.55
C PRO A 45 49.25 32.63 8.88
N PRO A 46 48.84 32.02 10.01
CA PRO A 46 47.43 31.95 10.40
C PRO A 46 46.90 33.32 10.82
N GLN A 47 45.97 33.87 10.04
CA GLN A 47 45.07 34.92 10.50
C GLN A 47 43.89 34.28 11.25
N GLU A 48 43.41 34.95 12.30
CA GLU A 48 42.32 34.50 13.16
C GLU A 48 41.06 34.20 12.34
N GLY A 49 40.68 32.91 12.27
CA GLY A 49 39.58 32.42 11.44
C GLY A 49 38.22 32.54 12.12
N ASN A 50 37.20 32.88 11.34
CA ASN A 50 35.82 33.07 11.82
C ASN A 50 35.25 31.77 12.43
N ASN A 51 34.85 31.80 13.69
CA ASN A 51 34.57 30.64 14.53
C ASN A 51 33.17 29.99 14.29
N ASN A 52 32.63 30.12 13.07
CA ASN A 52 31.22 29.85 12.74
C ASN A 52 31.06 28.98 11.46
N PHE A 53 32.08 28.21 11.07
CA PHE A 53 31.95 27.22 10.00
C PHE A 53 31.03 26.07 10.47
N PRO A 54 30.03 25.63 9.67
CA PRO A 54 29.16 24.52 10.06
C PRO A 54 29.95 23.19 10.17
N ASP A 55 29.64 22.35 11.15
CA ASP A 55 30.12 20.96 11.16
C ASP A 55 29.35 20.16 10.10
N LEU A 56 30.08 19.71 9.08
CA LEU A 56 29.56 18.94 7.95
C LEU A 56 30.02 17.47 7.99
N SER A 57 30.54 16.99 9.13
CA SER A 57 31.20 15.68 9.25
C SER A 57 30.25 14.47 9.17
N LEU A 58 28.93 14.69 9.20
CA LEU A 58 27.89 13.68 9.00
C LEU A 58 27.16 13.82 7.64
N HIS A 59 27.50 14.83 6.84
CA HIS A 59 26.66 15.27 5.73
C HIS A 59 27.01 14.57 4.41
N ASN A 60 26.03 13.86 3.84
CA ASN A 60 26.12 13.17 2.55
C ASN A 60 25.42 13.98 1.44
N ASN A 61 25.92 15.20 1.19
CA ASN A 61 25.41 16.07 0.14
C ASN A 61 26.54 16.84 -0.58
N TRP A 62 26.28 17.32 -1.80
CA TRP A 62 27.30 17.99 -2.62
C TRP A 62 27.76 19.32 -2.02
N MET A 63 26.87 20.09 -1.39
CA MET A 63 27.24 21.30 -0.62
C MET A 63 28.34 20.97 0.39
N ALA A 64 28.15 19.95 1.23
CA ALA A 64 29.09 19.54 2.27
C ALA A 64 30.44 19.08 1.70
N LYS A 65 30.45 18.41 0.54
CA LYS A 65 31.67 17.98 -0.13
C LYS A 65 32.46 19.13 -0.78
N CYS A 66 31.78 20.22 -1.13
CA CYS A 66 32.37 21.35 -1.85
C CYS A 66 32.65 22.57 -0.94
N LEU A 67 31.93 22.72 0.17
CA LEU A 67 32.07 23.83 1.10
C LEU A 67 33.29 23.63 2.00
N THR A 68 34.34 24.43 1.78
CA THR A 68 35.54 24.44 2.62
C THR A 68 35.53 25.64 3.59
N PRO A 69 36.27 25.59 4.71
CA PRO A 69 36.43 26.73 5.61
C PRO A 69 36.90 28.01 4.90
N GLN A 70 37.76 27.89 3.89
CA GLN A 70 38.25 29.00 3.08
C GLN A 70 37.14 29.61 2.20
N ILE A 71 36.31 28.77 1.57
CA ILE A 71 35.14 29.22 0.79
C ILE A 71 34.12 29.89 1.72
N TYR A 72 33.81 29.30 2.87
CA TYR A 72 32.89 29.87 3.84
C TYR A 72 33.38 31.20 4.42
N GLN A 73 34.67 31.31 4.76
CA GLN A 73 35.26 32.58 5.22
C GLN A 73 35.18 33.67 4.14
N LYS A 74 35.28 33.30 2.85
CA LYS A 74 35.14 34.23 1.70
C LYS A 74 33.69 34.65 1.42
N LEU A 75 32.70 33.82 1.75
CA LEU A 75 31.30 34.01 1.32
C LEU A 75 30.28 34.27 2.44
N SER A 76 30.49 33.84 3.68
CA SER A 76 29.53 33.97 4.80
C SER A 76 29.03 35.40 5.04
N GLY A 77 29.88 36.41 4.88
CA GLY A 77 29.48 37.82 4.98
C GLY A 77 28.82 38.42 3.73
N LYS A 78 28.76 37.70 2.60
CA LYS A 78 28.24 38.20 1.32
C LYS A 78 26.73 38.04 1.20
N LYS A 79 26.14 38.95 0.43
CA LYS A 79 24.75 38.91 -0.03
C LYS A 79 24.67 39.25 -1.50
N THR A 80 23.65 38.74 -2.18
CA THR A 80 23.28 39.14 -3.55
C THR A 80 22.65 40.53 -3.56
N PRO A 81 22.41 41.16 -4.73
CA PRO A 81 21.76 42.46 -4.81
C PRO A 81 20.35 42.51 -4.21
N SER A 82 19.61 41.39 -4.23
CA SER A 82 18.29 41.28 -3.56
C SER A 82 18.40 41.23 -2.03
N GLY A 83 19.56 40.88 -1.50
CA GLY A 83 19.82 40.66 -0.07
C GLY A 83 19.85 39.19 0.37
N PHE A 84 19.73 38.22 -0.54
CA PHE A 84 19.90 36.81 -0.22
C PHE A 84 21.33 36.53 0.27
N ALA A 85 21.48 35.94 1.45
CA ALA A 85 22.77 35.74 2.11
C ALA A 85 23.33 34.34 1.84
N PHE A 86 24.66 34.19 1.85
CA PHE A 86 25.30 32.90 1.59
C PHE A 86 24.84 31.78 2.54
N ASP A 87 24.69 32.08 3.83
CA ASP A 87 24.17 31.12 4.82
C ASP A 87 22.76 30.60 4.42
N MET A 88 21.90 31.45 3.84
CA MET A 88 20.57 31.02 3.37
C MET A 88 20.64 30.09 2.15
N ALA A 89 21.69 30.20 1.32
CA ALA A 89 21.90 29.33 0.16
C ALA A 89 22.28 27.90 0.59
N ILE A 90 23.05 27.76 1.67
CA ILE A 90 23.52 26.47 2.19
C ILE A 90 22.62 25.90 3.31
N GLN A 91 21.77 26.72 3.95
CA GLN A 91 20.95 26.36 5.10
C GLN A 91 20.24 25.00 4.94
N THR A 92 19.62 24.76 3.78
CA THR A 92 18.92 23.50 3.50
C THR A 92 19.80 22.26 3.66
N GLY A 93 21.07 22.31 3.24
CA GLY A 93 22.02 21.21 3.43
C GLY A 93 22.85 21.31 4.69
N VAL A 94 22.77 22.39 5.48
CA VAL A 94 23.34 22.46 6.83
C VAL A 94 22.38 21.80 7.81
N ASP A 95 21.10 22.17 7.75
CA ASP A 95 20.02 21.65 8.59
C ASP A 95 19.65 20.19 8.26
N ASN A 96 20.06 19.69 7.09
CA ASN A 96 19.78 18.32 6.66
C ASN A 96 21.09 17.61 6.25
N PRO A 97 21.58 16.62 7.01
CA PRO A 97 22.76 15.84 6.64
C PRO A 97 22.58 15.08 5.32
N GLY A 98 21.34 14.83 4.89
CA GLY A 98 21.05 14.08 3.68
C GLY A 98 21.09 12.57 3.91
N HIS A 99 20.58 11.81 2.95
CA HIS A 99 20.39 10.37 3.11
C HIS A 99 21.70 9.60 2.89
N PRO A 100 22.09 8.63 3.74
CA PRO A 100 23.39 7.94 3.65
C PRO A 100 23.64 7.22 2.32
N PHE A 101 22.58 6.83 1.61
CA PHE A 101 22.67 6.12 0.32
C PHE A 101 22.37 7.00 -0.90
N ILE A 102 21.99 8.27 -0.73
CA ILE A 102 21.60 9.17 -1.85
C ILE A 102 22.34 10.51 -1.72
N MET A 103 23.19 10.82 -2.70
CA MET A 103 23.94 12.08 -2.76
C MET A 103 23.03 13.25 -3.14
N THR A 104 22.49 13.94 -2.13
CA THR A 104 21.64 15.13 -2.32
C THR A 104 22.47 16.37 -2.67
N VAL A 105 21.84 17.48 -3.08
CA VAL A 105 22.57 18.71 -3.44
C VAL A 105 22.96 19.53 -2.21
N GLY A 106 22.01 19.81 -1.31
CA GLY A 106 22.29 20.55 -0.07
C GLY A 106 22.41 22.08 -0.19
N CYS A 107 22.06 22.68 -1.33
CA CYS A 107 22.01 24.13 -1.47
C CYS A 107 20.97 24.59 -2.50
N VAL A 108 20.54 25.85 -2.39
CA VAL A 108 19.55 26.52 -3.27
C VAL A 108 19.95 27.96 -3.58
N ALA A 109 19.53 28.46 -4.74
CA ALA A 109 19.63 29.86 -5.11
C ALA A 109 18.39 30.65 -4.68
N GLY A 110 18.58 31.92 -4.28
CA GLY A 110 17.50 32.83 -3.90
C GLY A 110 17.09 33.80 -5.01
N ASP A 111 17.94 33.97 -6.02
CA ASP A 111 17.80 34.85 -7.18
C ASP A 111 18.76 34.39 -8.31
N GLU A 112 18.77 35.09 -9.44
CA GLU A 112 19.62 34.76 -10.59
C GLU A 112 21.12 34.98 -10.25
N GLU A 113 21.41 36.07 -9.54
CA GLU A 113 22.74 36.51 -9.14
C GLU A 113 23.40 35.62 -8.08
N SER A 114 22.65 34.76 -7.39
CA SER A 114 23.17 33.78 -6.42
C SER A 114 24.27 32.91 -7.02
N TYR A 115 24.13 32.52 -8.29
CA TYR A 115 25.12 31.70 -9.00
C TYR A 115 26.40 32.47 -9.36
N GLU A 116 26.34 33.81 -9.48
CA GLU A 116 27.50 34.65 -9.76
C GLU A 116 28.21 35.09 -8.46
N VAL A 117 27.45 35.62 -7.49
CA VAL A 117 27.97 36.18 -6.23
C VAL A 117 28.60 35.11 -5.35
N PHE A 118 28.07 33.88 -5.43
CA PHE A 118 28.55 32.70 -4.71
C PHE A 118 29.19 31.65 -5.64
N ALA A 119 29.64 32.03 -6.85
CA ALA A 119 30.26 31.14 -7.83
C ALA A 119 31.42 30.29 -7.26
N ASP A 120 32.23 30.86 -6.37
CA ASP A 120 33.32 30.15 -5.65
C ASP A 120 32.84 28.89 -4.90
N PHE A 121 31.55 28.78 -4.61
CA PHE A 121 30.89 27.63 -3.99
C PHE A 121 29.98 26.88 -4.98
N PHE A 122 29.15 27.58 -5.77
CA PHE A 122 28.23 26.92 -6.70
C PHE A 122 28.96 26.22 -7.86
N ASP A 123 30.04 26.78 -8.41
CA ASP A 123 30.79 26.15 -9.50
C ASP A 123 31.31 24.75 -9.10
N PRO A 124 32.00 24.54 -7.95
CA PRO A 124 32.33 23.21 -7.45
C PRO A 124 31.14 22.26 -7.29
N VAL A 125 30.01 22.73 -6.76
CA VAL A 125 28.81 21.90 -6.58
C VAL A 125 28.20 21.49 -7.92
N ILE A 126 28.18 22.41 -8.89
CA ILE A 126 27.68 22.18 -10.25
C ILE A 126 28.59 21.19 -10.99
N GLU A 127 29.92 21.38 -10.92
CA GLU A 127 30.90 20.47 -11.51
C GLU A 127 30.77 19.06 -10.93
N ALA A 128 30.68 18.93 -9.60
CA ALA A 128 30.53 17.64 -8.93
C ALA A 128 29.17 16.98 -9.23
N ARG A 129 28.06 17.73 -9.22
CA ARG A 129 26.70 17.21 -9.49
C ARG A 129 26.48 16.85 -10.95
N HIS A 130 27.03 17.59 -11.90
CA HIS A 130 26.77 17.42 -13.35
C HIS A 130 27.92 16.73 -14.10
N GLY A 131 28.71 15.92 -13.39
CA GLY A 131 29.65 14.99 -14.02
C GLY A 131 30.88 15.65 -14.64
N GLY A 132 31.41 16.70 -14.01
CA GLY A 132 32.59 17.44 -14.46
C GLY A 132 32.26 18.65 -15.33
N TYR A 133 31.05 19.21 -15.24
CA TYR A 133 30.64 20.42 -15.97
C TYR A 133 31.31 21.67 -15.37
N LYS A 134 32.27 22.25 -16.08
CA LYS A 134 33.16 23.28 -15.55
C LYS A 134 32.57 24.66 -15.76
N LYS A 135 32.97 25.62 -14.92
CA LYS A 135 32.64 27.05 -15.06
C LYS A 135 33.03 27.73 -16.39
N THR A 136 33.78 27.04 -17.24
CA THR A 136 34.21 27.48 -18.58
C THR A 136 33.37 26.89 -19.71
N ASP A 137 32.49 25.94 -19.41
CA ASP A 137 31.68 25.24 -20.39
C ASP A 137 30.40 26.05 -20.67
N CYS A 138 29.89 26.04 -21.90
CA CYS A 138 28.62 26.67 -22.24
C CYS A 138 27.51 25.62 -22.40
N HIS A 139 26.27 25.96 -22.06
CA HIS A 139 25.13 25.05 -22.17
C HIS A 139 24.48 25.16 -23.54
N LYS A 140 24.10 24.02 -24.12
CA LYS A 140 23.34 23.96 -25.36
C LYS A 140 21.85 23.94 -25.04
N THR A 141 21.07 24.82 -25.65
CA THR A 141 19.60 24.78 -25.62
C THR A 141 19.09 24.46 -27.02
N ASP A 142 18.19 23.49 -27.14
CA ASP A 142 17.53 23.11 -28.40
C ASP A 142 16.15 22.56 -28.12
N LEU A 143 15.13 23.36 -28.42
CA LEU A 143 13.71 23.05 -28.25
C LEU A 143 13.03 22.73 -29.60
N ASN A 144 13.78 22.37 -30.65
CA ASN A 144 13.19 21.98 -31.93
C ASN A 144 12.82 20.47 -31.95
N PRO A 145 11.54 20.09 -31.84
CA PRO A 145 11.14 18.67 -31.88
C PRO A 145 11.43 18.00 -33.24
N GLY A 146 11.61 18.77 -34.31
CA GLY A 146 12.01 18.26 -35.63
C GLY A 146 13.41 17.65 -35.65
N ASN A 147 14.26 17.94 -34.66
CA ASN A 147 15.59 17.35 -34.51
C ASN A 147 15.57 15.96 -33.86
N LEU A 148 14.42 15.50 -33.33
CA LEU A 148 14.26 14.14 -32.80
C LEU A 148 14.11 13.10 -33.93
N ILE A 149 14.83 11.99 -33.76
CA ILE A 149 14.83 10.81 -34.63
C ILE A 149 14.09 9.67 -33.91
N GLY A 150 13.05 9.14 -34.55
CA GLY A 150 12.14 8.16 -33.92
C GLY A 150 11.23 8.81 -32.88
N GLY A 151 11.02 8.15 -31.76
CA GLY A 151 10.18 8.63 -30.66
C GLY A 151 8.77 8.07 -30.61
N GLU A 152 8.41 7.17 -31.52
CA GLU A 152 7.34 6.19 -31.33
C GLU A 152 7.97 4.93 -30.72
N LEU A 153 7.71 4.70 -29.44
CA LEU A 153 8.25 3.59 -28.66
C LEU A 153 7.21 2.45 -28.57
N ASP A 154 7.69 1.21 -28.43
CA ASP A 154 6.83 0.02 -28.43
C ASP A 154 5.88 -0.01 -27.22
N GLU A 155 4.58 0.17 -27.49
CA GLU A 155 3.53 0.31 -26.48
C GLU A 155 3.27 -0.98 -25.67
N LYS A 156 3.77 -2.15 -26.11
CA LYS A 156 3.79 -3.36 -25.28
C LYS A 156 4.59 -3.12 -23.99
N TYR A 157 5.62 -2.29 -24.06
CA TYR A 157 6.54 -2.01 -22.95
C TYR A 157 6.36 -0.59 -22.40
N VAL A 158 6.04 0.42 -23.23
CA VAL A 158 5.88 1.81 -22.81
C VAL A 158 4.41 2.15 -22.51
N LEU A 159 4.10 2.31 -21.22
CA LEU A 159 2.74 2.56 -20.72
C LEU A 159 2.34 4.04 -20.82
N SER A 160 3.30 4.95 -20.68
CA SER A 160 3.08 6.40 -20.77
C SER A 160 4.38 7.15 -20.98
N SER A 161 4.30 8.27 -21.68
CA SER A 161 5.42 9.15 -22.04
C SER A 161 5.21 10.54 -21.41
N ARG A 162 6.25 11.11 -20.80
CA ARG A 162 6.17 12.39 -20.09
C ARG A 162 7.44 13.21 -20.18
N VAL A 163 7.29 14.50 -20.46
CA VAL A 163 8.36 15.51 -20.42
C VAL A 163 7.96 16.63 -19.47
N ARG A 164 8.84 17.01 -18.55
CA ARG A 164 8.67 18.21 -17.72
C ARG A 164 9.92 19.08 -17.67
N THR A 165 9.76 20.36 -17.39
CA THR A 165 10.85 21.25 -17.00
C THR A 165 10.42 22.29 -15.98
N GLY A 166 11.37 22.87 -15.24
CA GLY A 166 11.16 24.11 -14.49
C GLY A 166 11.51 25.34 -15.35
N ARG A 167 10.86 26.49 -15.07
CA ARG A 167 11.33 27.81 -15.51
C ARG A 167 11.09 28.87 -14.43
N SER A 168 12.03 29.79 -14.29
CA SER A 168 11.97 30.93 -13.37
C SER A 168 12.03 32.26 -14.12
N ILE A 169 11.35 33.28 -13.61
CA ILE A 169 11.12 34.57 -14.28
C ILE A 169 12.18 35.58 -13.85
N LYS A 170 12.84 36.20 -14.83
CA LYS A 170 13.90 37.19 -14.65
C LYS A 170 13.40 38.44 -13.90
N ASN A 171 14.27 39.03 -13.08
CA ASN A 171 14.00 40.18 -12.21
C ASN A 171 12.97 39.93 -11.07
N LEU A 172 12.72 38.67 -10.70
CA LEU A 172 11.93 38.28 -9.53
C LEU A 172 12.72 37.22 -8.74
N CYS A 173 12.77 37.32 -7.42
CA CYS A 173 13.53 36.34 -6.62
C CYS A 173 12.94 34.92 -6.74
N LEU A 174 13.78 33.90 -6.58
CA LEU A 174 13.39 32.48 -6.59
C LEU A 174 12.58 32.11 -5.32
N PRO A 175 11.80 31.00 -5.32
CA PRO A 175 10.91 30.63 -4.20
C PRO A 175 11.49 30.66 -2.77
N PRO A 176 12.79 30.33 -2.51
CA PRO A 176 13.39 30.44 -1.18
C PRO A 176 13.37 31.87 -0.63
N PHE A 177 13.47 32.87 -1.49
CA PHE A 177 13.67 34.27 -1.09
C PHE A 177 12.53 35.21 -1.52
N CYS A 178 11.72 34.86 -2.52
CA CYS A 178 10.65 35.71 -3.05
C CYS A 178 9.69 36.23 -1.96
N THR A 179 9.51 37.55 -1.91
CA THR A 179 8.51 38.16 -1.04
C THR A 179 7.11 37.67 -1.43
N ARG A 180 6.17 37.72 -0.48
CA ARG A 180 4.77 37.38 -0.76
C ARG A 180 4.18 38.20 -1.92
N ALA A 181 4.63 39.45 -2.08
CA ALA A 181 4.25 40.31 -3.19
C ALA A 181 4.82 39.83 -4.53
N GLU A 182 6.11 39.48 -4.59
CA GLU A 182 6.71 38.88 -5.80
C GLU A 182 6.07 37.55 -6.17
N ARG A 183 5.76 36.68 -5.19
CA ARG A 183 5.11 35.38 -5.47
C ARG A 183 3.74 35.54 -6.11
N ARG A 184 2.92 36.47 -5.59
CA ARG A 184 1.63 36.86 -6.19
C ARG A 184 1.79 37.51 -7.57
N LYS A 185 2.89 38.24 -7.78
CA LYS A 185 3.23 38.80 -9.09
C LYS A 185 3.65 37.72 -10.10
N VAL A 186 4.35 36.68 -9.67
CA VAL A 186 4.61 35.46 -10.47
C VAL A 186 3.28 34.78 -10.81
N GLU A 187 2.42 34.53 -9.83
CA GLU A 187 1.09 33.92 -10.06
C GLU A 187 0.29 34.71 -11.10
N GLY A 188 0.09 36.03 -10.90
CA GLY A 188 -0.67 36.87 -11.82
C GLY A 188 -0.08 36.90 -13.24
N LEU A 189 1.24 37.03 -13.37
CA LEU A 189 1.91 37.06 -14.67
C LEU A 189 1.84 35.71 -15.40
N VAL A 190 1.99 34.60 -14.69
CA VAL A 190 1.91 33.25 -15.25
C VAL A 190 0.47 32.90 -15.62
N THR A 191 -0.51 33.23 -14.78
CA THR A 191 -1.93 33.00 -15.06
C THR A 191 -2.42 33.84 -16.24
N GLU A 192 -2.09 35.14 -16.30
CA GLU A 192 -2.40 35.97 -17.48
C GLU A 192 -1.77 35.43 -18.78
N ALA A 193 -0.56 34.85 -18.71
CA ALA A 193 0.08 34.20 -19.84
C ALA A 193 -0.63 32.91 -20.25
N LEU A 194 -1.04 32.08 -19.29
CA LEU A 194 -1.73 30.81 -19.52
C LEU A 194 -3.18 30.98 -19.98
N ASP A 195 -3.89 31.99 -19.47
CA ASP A 195 -5.25 32.35 -19.88
C ASP A 195 -5.29 32.95 -21.30
N SER A 196 -4.15 33.43 -21.81
CA SER A 196 -4.00 33.88 -23.21
C SER A 196 -3.81 32.74 -24.22
N LEU A 197 -3.67 31.49 -23.76
CA LEU A 197 -3.42 30.34 -24.62
C LEU A 197 -4.69 29.82 -25.31
N ASP A 198 -4.53 29.43 -26.57
CA ASP A 198 -5.59 29.05 -27.48
C ASP A 198 -5.36 27.68 -28.15
N GLY A 199 -6.39 27.18 -28.83
CA GLY A 199 -6.39 25.89 -29.50
C GLY A 199 -6.20 24.73 -28.52
N GLU A 200 -5.30 23.80 -28.82
CA GLU A 200 -4.97 22.66 -27.95
C GLU A 200 -4.41 23.08 -26.57
N PHE A 201 -3.93 24.32 -26.45
CA PHE A 201 -3.37 24.88 -25.21
C PHE A 201 -4.38 25.73 -24.43
N LYS A 202 -5.66 25.77 -24.81
CA LYS A 202 -6.71 26.38 -24.00
C LYS A 202 -6.93 25.57 -22.71
N GLY A 203 -7.09 26.23 -21.56
CA GLY A 203 -7.14 25.57 -20.26
C GLY A 203 -7.73 26.42 -19.14
N LYS A 204 -7.60 25.94 -17.89
CA LYS A 204 -8.09 26.60 -16.68
C LYS A 204 -7.03 26.57 -15.57
N TYR A 205 -6.89 27.68 -14.84
CA TYR A 205 -6.14 27.76 -13.58
C TYR A 205 -7.00 27.44 -12.36
N TYR A 206 -6.39 26.77 -11.39
CA TYR A 206 -6.94 26.36 -10.09
C TYR A 206 -5.97 26.82 -8.99
N PRO A 207 -6.21 27.98 -8.35
CA PRO A 207 -5.39 28.45 -7.23
C PRO A 207 -5.66 27.58 -5.99
N LEU A 208 -4.62 27.00 -5.39
CA LEU A 208 -4.74 26.12 -4.21
C LEU A 208 -5.47 26.83 -3.05
N ALA A 209 -5.24 28.13 -2.88
CA ALA A 209 -5.87 28.93 -1.82
C ALA A 209 -7.39 29.17 -1.99
N LYS A 210 -8.00 28.75 -3.10
CA LYS A 210 -9.46 28.82 -3.34
C LYS A 210 -10.01 27.55 -3.99
N MET A 211 -9.22 26.48 -4.00
CA MET A 211 -9.61 25.19 -4.59
C MET A 211 -10.75 24.61 -3.77
N THR A 212 -11.82 24.16 -4.44
CA THR A 212 -12.89 23.40 -3.77
C THR A 212 -12.44 21.96 -3.54
N GLU A 213 -13.04 21.26 -2.56
CA GLU A 213 -12.76 19.84 -2.31
C GLU A 213 -12.96 19.00 -3.58
N GLN A 214 -14.03 19.26 -4.35
CA GLN A 214 -14.27 18.60 -5.65
C GLN A 214 -13.18 18.88 -6.69
N GLU A 215 -12.66 20.10 -6.78
CA GLU A 215 -11.53 20.42 -7.67
C GLU A 215 -10.23 19.77 -7.19
N GLN A 216 -10.04 19.68 -5.88
CA GLN A 216 -8.89 19.02 -5.26
C GLN A 216 -8.91 17.51 -5.53
N GLU A 217 -10.04 16.84 -5.27
CA GLU A 217 -10.25 15.42 -5.58
C GLU A 217 -10.05 15.13 -7.07
N GLN A 218 -10.62 15.95 -7.95
CA GLN A 218 -10.45 15.78 -9.40
C GLN A 218 -8.97 15.88 -9.81
N LEU A 219 -8.22 16.84 -9.25
CA LEU A 219 -6.78 16.99 -9.51
C LEU A 219 -5.95 15.88 -8.85
N ILE A 220 -6.43 15.22 -7.79
CA ILE A 220 -5.83 14.00 -7.23
C ILE A 220 -6.07 12.82 -8.17
N GLU A 221 -7.30 12.61 -8.65
CA GLU A 221 -7.64 11.55 -9.62
C GLU A 221 -6.87 11.70 -10.95
N ASP A 222 -6.64 12.94 -11.41
CA ASP A 222 -5.83 13.22 -12.60
C ASP A 222 -4.31 13.08 -12.36
N HIS A 223 -3.87 12.89 -11.11
CA HIS A 223 -2.47 12.98 -10.66
C HIS A 223 -1.80 14.34 -10.99
N PHE A 224 -2.58 15.41 -10.95
CA PHE A 224 -2.16 16.79 -11.23
C PHE A 224 -1.89 17.63 -9.97
N LEU A 225 -2.48 17.26 -8.82
CA LEU A 225 -2.28 17.98 -7.56
C LEU A 225 -0.83 17.88 -7.08
N PHE A 226 -0.29 18.99 -6.60
CA PHE A 226 0.90 19.03 -5.74
C PHE A 226 0.51 19.61 -4.38
N ASP A 227 1.02 19.00 -3.31
CA ASP A 227 0.67 19.34 -1.94
C ASP A 227 1.80 20.16 -1.26
N LYS A 228 1.54 20.60 -0.03
CA LYS A 228 2.49 21.33 0.81
C LYS A 228 3.80 20.55 0.92
N PRO A 229 4.96 21.17 0.67
CA PRO A 229 6.23 20.50 0.89
C PRO A 229 6.40 20.08 2.36
N VAL A 230 6.36 18.77 2.61
CA VAL A 230 6.64 18.16 3.93
C VAL A 230 8.10 17.70 4.08
N SER A 231 8.85 17.65 2.98
CA SER A 231 10.27 17.26 3.01
C SER A 231 11.10 18.27 3.81
N PRO A 232 11.91 17.83 4.80
CA PRO A 232 12.81 18.69 5.56
C PRO A 232 13.73 19.57 4.70
N LEU A 233 14.17 19.08 3.53
CA LEU A 233 14.96 19.85 2.56
C LEU A 233 14.19 21.07 2.01
N LEU A 234 12.92 20.89 1.65
CA LEU A 234 12.05 21.92 1.07
C LEU A 234 11.49 22.88 2.14
N LEU A 235 11.37 22.41 3.38
CA LEU A 235 11.05 23.23 4.55
C LEU A 235 12.23 24.15 4.91
N ALA A 236 13.44 23.60 5.04
CA ALA A 236 14.66 24.35 5.36
C ALA A 236 15.08 25.33 4.24
N SER A 237 14.80 25.00 2.97
CA SER A 237 14.95 25.94 1.83
C SER A 237 13.87 27.04 1.79
N ARG A 238 12.92 27.04 2.74
CA ARG A 238 11.82 28.02 2.87
C ARG A 238 10.79 28.01 1.72
N MET A 239 10.80 27.00 0.85
CA MET A 239 9.86 26.91 -0.28
C MET A 239 8.38 26.81 0.17
N ALA A 240 8.13 26.22 1.35
CA ALA A 240 6.80 26.16 1.96
C ALA A 240 6.28 27.49 2.57
N ARG A 241 7.05 28.60 2.48
CA ARG A 241 6.67 29.88 3.09
C ARG A 241 5.35 30.42 2.51
N ASP A 242 4.49 30.91 3.39
CA ASP A 242 3.13 31.42 3.10
C ASP A 242 2.19 30.40 2.42
N TRP A 243 2.43 29.09 2.48
CA TRP A 243 1.56 28.09 1.84
C TRP A 243 0.08 28.21 2.29
N PRO A 244 -0.93 28.11 1.39
CA PRO A 244 -0.86 27.91 -0.07
C PRO A 244 -0.88 29.21 -0.91
N ASP A 245 -0.57 30.38 -0.33
CA ASP A 245 -0.68 31.70 -0.97
C ASP A 245 0.11 31.76 -2.28
N ALA A 246 -0.58 32.16 -3.36
CA ALA A 246 -0.06 32.28 -4.72
C ALA A 246 0.46 31.00 -5.37
N ARG A 247 -0.02 29.82 -4.94
CA ARG A 247 0.24 28.53 -5.60
C ARG A 247 -1.01 28.05 -6.31
N GLY A 248 -0.82 27.31 -7.40
CA GLY A 248 -1.92 26.73 -8.14
C GLY A 248 -1.46 25.93 -9.35
N ILE A 249 -2.45 25.33 -10.00
CA ILE A 249 -2.27 24.39 -11.09
C ILE A 249 -3.07 24.90 -12.28
N TRP A 250 -2.45 24.93 -13.45
CA TRP A 250 -3.16 25.13 -14.71
C TRP A 250 -3.06 23.86 -15.54
N HIS A 251 -4.13 23.43 -16.20
CA HIS A 251 -4.05 22.38 -17.23
C HIS A 251 -4.92 22.74 -18.43
N ASN A 252 -4.55 22.22 -19.60
CA ASN A 252 -5.35 22.36 -20.81
C ASN A 252 -6.61 21.48 -20.78
N GLU A 253 -7.58 21.78 -21.64
CA GLU A 253 -8.86 21.04 -21.72
C GLU A 253 -8.67 19.54 -22.02
N ASN A 254 -7.61 19.19 -22.75
CA ASN A 254 -7.25 17.81 -23.09
C ASN A 254 -6.51 17.05 -21.97
N LYS A 255 -6.20 17.69 -20.82
CA LYS A 255 -5.44 17.11 -19.71
C LYS A 255 -4.11 16.44 -20.14
N ASN A 256 -3.42 17.02 -21.13
CA ASN A 256 -2.17 16.50 -21.68
C ASN A 256 -1.02 17.54 -21.73
N PHE A 257 -1.30 18.76 -21.25
CA PHE A 257 -0.33 19.82 -20.96
C PHE A 257 -0.73 20.53 -19.65
N LEU A 258 0.20 20.64 -18.70
CA LEU A 258 -0.01 21.00 -17.30
C LEU A 258 1.11 21.95 -16.84
N VAL A 259 0.78 22.95 -16.02
CA VAL A 259 1.73 23.89 -15.42
C VAL A 259 1.44 24.04 -13.93
N TRP A 260 2.41 23.68 -13.09
CA TRP A 260 2.40 24.04 -11.66
C TRP A 260 3.02 25.42 -11.47
N VAL A 261 2.46 26.23 -10.57
CA VAL A 261 2.86 27.62 -10.33
C VAL A 261 3.32 27.79 -8.87
N ASN A 262 4.53 28.33 -8.67
CA ASN A 262 5.17 28.61 -7.38
C ASN A 262 5.41 27.38 -6.45
N GLU A 263 5.81 26.25 -7.03
CA GLU A 263 6.21 25.02 -6.33
C GLU A 263 7.71 25.08 -5.93
N GLU A 264 8.58 24.24 -6.49
CA GLU A 264 10.04 24.28 -6.31
C GLU A 264 10.67 25.47 -7.06
N ASP A 265 10.06 25.84 -8.20
CA ASP A 265 10.43 26.92 -9.11
C ASP A 265 9.17 27.78 -9.44
N HIS A 266 9.32 28.91 -10.12
CA HIS A 266 8.14 29.77 -10.45
C HIS A 266 7.11 29.04 -11.31
N THR A 267 7.57 28.26 -12.29
CA THR A 267 6.71 27.37 -13.07
C THR A 267 7.37 26.00 -13.25
N ARG A 268 6.53 24.96 -13.31
CA ARG A 268 6.94 23.62 -13.76
C ARG A 268 5.99 23.15 -14.84
N VAL A 269 6.46 23.23 -16.08
CA VAL A 269 5.73 22.95 -17.33
C VAL A 269 5.88 21.48 -17.69
N ILE A 270 4.76 20.82 -18.00
CA ILE A 270 4.66 19.36 -18.13
C ILE A 270 3.81 19.03 -19.36
N SER A 271 4.27 18.10 -20.19
CA SER A 271 3.51 17.44 -21.25
C SER A 271 3.52 15.93 -21.00
N MET A 272 2.38 15.27 -21.19
CA MET A 272 2.26 13.82 -20.96
C MET A 272 1.15 13.21 -21.81
N GLU A 273 1.28 11.92 -22.12
CA GLU A 273 0.18 11.07 -22.60
C GLU A 273 0.44 9.59 -22.27
N LYS A 274 -0.59 8.75 -22.45
CA LYS A 274 -0.45 7.29 -22.39
C LYS A 274 0.21 6.79 -23.68
N GLY A 275 0.89 5.64 -23.60
CA GLY A 275 1.58 5.05 -24.75
C GLY A 275 2.97 5.61 -25.02
N GLY A 276 3.51 5.23 -26.18
CA GLY A 276 4.93 5.32 -26.51
C GLY A 276 5.38 6.56 -27.29
N ASN A 277 4.47 7.49 -27.62
CA ASN A 277 4.75 8.61 -28.54
C ASN A 277 5.46 9.79 -27.83
N MET A 278 6.69 9.55 -27.39
CA MET A 278 7.59 10.56 -26.84
C MET A 278 7.80 11.75 -27.79
N LYS A 279 7.71 11.55 -29.11
CA LYS A 279 7.84 12.64 -30.09
C LYS A 279 6.68 13.62 -30.00
N ALA A 280 5.43 13.15 -30.01
CA ALA A 280 4.25 14.01 -29.86
C ALA A 280 4.20 14.72 -28.50
N VAL A 281 4.58 14.02 -27.43
CA VAL A 281 4.73 14.62 -26.09
C VAL A 281 5.75 15.76 -26.10
N PHE A 282 6.90 15.58 -26.73
CA PHE A 282 7.95 16.59 -26.80
C PHE A 282 7.60 17.76 -27.74
N GLU A 283 6.93 17.49 -28.85
CA GLU A 283 6.43 18.53 -29.77
C GLU A 283 5.39 19.44 -29.11
N ARG A 284 4.42 18.85 -28.39
CA ARG A 284 3.45 19.59 -27.58
C ARG A 284 4.13 20.35 -26.43
N PHE A 285 5.13 19.74 -25.78
CA PHE A 285 5.94 20.39 -24.74
C PHE A 285 6.65 21.64 -25.26
N CYS A 286 7.41 21.52 -26.35
CA CYS A 286 8.16 22.65 -26.92
C CYS A 286 7.24 23.76 -27.43
N THR A 287 6.13 23.39 -28.07
CA THR A 287 5.14 24.35 -28.59
C THR A 287 4.45 25.10 -27.44
N GLY A 288 3.96 24.38 -26.43
CA GLY A 288 3.31 24.97 -25.26
C GLY A 288 4.26 25.85 -24.45
N LEU A 289 5.48 25.38 -24.20
CA LEU A 289 6.52 26.15 -23.51
C LEU A 289 6.87 27.43 -24.27
N SER A 290 7.01 27.36 -25.60
CA SER A 290 7.29 28.53 -26.44
C SER A 290 6.14 29.54 -26.44
N LYS A 291 4.87 29.09 -26.43
CA LYS A 291 3.71 29.97 -26.27
C LYS A 291 3.71 30.67 -24.90
N VAL A 292 3.92 29.93 -23.81
CA VAL A 292 4.00 30.49 -22.44
C VAL A 292 5.13 31.53 -22.34
N GLU A 293 6.32 31.22 -22.85
CA GLU A 293 7.44 32.15 -22.84
C GLU A 293 7.16 33.41 -23.67
N THR A 294 6.52 33.25 -24.83
CA THR A 294 6.14 34.38 -25.70
C THR A 294 5.14 35.31 -25.01
N ALA A 295 4.13 34.76 -24.33
CA ALA A 295 3.15 35.54 -23.56
C ALA A 295 3.82 36.27 -22.38
N ILE A 296 4.74 35.62 -21.67
CA ILE A 296 5.56 36.25 -20.61
C ILE A 296 6.44 37.38 -21.17
N LYS A 297 7.04 37.19 -22.36
CA LYS A 297 7.84 38.21 -23.06
C LYS A 297 7.03 39.43 -23.47
N GLN A 298 5.78 39.25 -23.92
CA GLN A 298 4.87 40.36 -24.23
C GLN A 298 4.54 41.24 -23.02
N LYS A 299 4.67 40.72 -21.80
CA LYS A 299 4.50 41.48 -20.54
C LYS A 299 5.78 42.19 -20.07
N GLY A 300 6.88 42.10 -20.83
CA GLY A 300 8.17 42.73 -20.51
C GLY A 300 9.08 41.91 -19.58
N TYR A 301 8.82 40.62 -19.43
CA TYR A 301 9.64 39.69 -18.63
C TYR A 301 10.31 38.64 -19.54
N GLY A 302 11.11 37.76 -18.96
CA GLY A 302 11.66 36.60 -19.65
C GLY A 302 12.00 35.52 -18.64
N PHE A 303 12.43 34.35 -19.09
CA PHE A 303 13.01 33.37 -18.19
C PHE A 303 14.45 33.74 -17.81
N MET A 304 14.87 33.38 -16.60
CA MET A 304 16.26 33.46 -16.17
C MET A 304 17.09 32.47 -16.99
N TRP A 305 18.16 32.96 -17.63
CA TRP A 305 18.99 32.14 -18.52
C TRP A 305 20.39 32.75 -18.63
N SER A 306 21.41 31.90 -18.68
CA SER A 306 22.79 32.28 -18.98
C SER A 306 23.44 31.31 -19.96
N GLU A 307 24.47 31.77 -20.68
CA GLU A 307 25.22 30.94 -21.62
C GLU A 307 25.92 29.77 -20.92
N HIS A 308 26.41 29.98 -19.69
CA HIS A 308 27.06 28.93 -18.90
C HIS A 308 26.06 27.91 -18.34
N LEU A 309 25.01 28.36 -17.65
CA LEU A 309 24.14 27.46 -16.87
C LEU A 309 22.81 27.09 -17.55
N GLY A 310 22.55 27.58 -18.76
CA GLY A 310 21.23 27.44 -19.39
C GLY A 310 20.15 28.16 -18.57
N TYR A 311 18.98 27.55 -18.46
CA TYR A 311 17.89 28.06 -17.62
C TYR A 311 18.25 27.98 -16.15
N ILE A 312 18.14 29.11 -15.44
CA ILE A 312 18.45 29.20 -14.02
C ILE A 312 17.22 28.77 -13.21
N LEU A 313 17.44 27.83 -12.29
CA LEU A 313 16.43 27.27 -11.39
C LEU A 313 16.95 27.20 -9.96
N THR A 314 16.04 26.96 -9.03
CA THR A 314 16.25 27.10 -7.60
C THR A 314 17.25 26.09 -7.05
N CYS A 315 17.14 24.83 -7.46
CA CYS A 315 18.07 23.77 -7.10
C CYS A 315 19.14 23.59 -8.19
N PRO A 316 20.44 23.58 -7.87
CA PRO A 316 21.51 23.38 -8.85
C PRO A 316 21.38 22.10 -9.69
N SER A 317 20.72 21.04 -9.19
CA SER A 317 20.47 19.82 -9.99
C SER A 317 19.47 19.99 -11.12
N ASN A 318 18.77 21.13 -11.18
CA ASN A 318 17.78 21.43 -12.20
C ASN A 318 18.30 22.45 -13.24
N LEU A 319 19.54 22.93 -13.12
CA LEU A 319 20.14 23.83 -14.12
C LEU A 319 20.25 23.19 -15.52
N GLY A 320 20.49 24.04 -16.51
CA GLY A 320 20.61 23.66 -17.91
C GLY A 320 19.24 23.65 -18.58
N THR A 321 18.77 22.45 -18.94
CA THR A 321 17.46 22.26 -19.54
C THR A 321 16.30 22.35 -18.55
N GLY A 322 16.55 22.10 -17.26
CA GLY A 322 15.54 21.77 -16.26
C GLY A 322 14.77 20.47 -16.52
N LEU A 323 15.13 19.75 -17.58
CA LEU A 323 14.27 18.75 -18.18
C LEU A 323 14.33 17.40 -17.45
N ARG A 324 13.16 16.79 -17.32
CA ARG A 324 13.01 15.36 -17.09
C ARG A 324 12.03 14.80 -18.11
N GLY A 325 12.57 14.21 -19.17
CA GLY A 325 11.89 13.36 -20.12
C GLY A 325 12.01 11.90 -19.67
N GLY A 326 10.94 11.14 -19.75
CA GLY A 326 10.93 9.77 -19.30
C GLY A 326 9.65 9.02 -19.64
N VAL A 327 9.71 7.71 -19.46
CA VAL A 327 8.63 6.78 -19.76
C VAL A 327 8.39 5.84 -18.59
N HIS A 328 7.14 5.41 -18.42
CA HIS A 328 6.84 4.23 -17.62
C HIS A 328 7.08 2.99 -18.50
N LEU A 329 8.19 2.31 -18.25
CA LEU A 329 8.68 1.18 -19.03
C LEU A 329 8.54 -0.12 -18.23
N LYS A 330 7.83 -1.10 -18.80
CA LYS A 330 7.66 -2.47 -18.31
C LYS A 330 8.78 -3.34 -18.89
N ILE A 331 9.77 -3.69 -18.07
CA ILE A 331 10.93 -4.52 -18.44
C ILE A 331 11.24 -5.56 -17.35
N PRO A 332 10.33 -6.52 -17.10
CA PRO A 332 10.44 -7.46 -16.00
C PRO A 332 11.66 -8.39 -16.06
N LEU A 333 12.27 -8.66 -17.23
CA LEU A 333 13.41 -9.55 -17.37
C LEU A 333 14.75 -8.80 -17.31
N VAL A 334 14.89 -7.68 -18.02
CA VAL A 334 16.10 -6.84 -17.98
C VAL A 334 16.31 -6.27 -16.59
N SER A 335 15.23 -5.87 -15.90
CA SER A 335 15.34 -5.31 -14.55
C SER A 335 15.81 -6.29 -13.47
N GLN A 336 15.69 -7.59 -13.71
CA GLN A 336 16.21 -8.66 -12.84
C GLN A 336 17.68 -9.00 -13.11
N GLN A 337 18.28 -8.50 -14.19
CA GLN A 337 19.70 -8.75 -14.49
C GLN A 337 20.59 -7.96 -13.52
N LYS A 338 21.64 -8.59 -13.01
CA LYS A 338 22.63 -7.95 -12.11
C LYS A 338 23.33 -6.75 -12.79
N GLU A 339 23.37 -6.73 -14.11
CA GLU A 339 23.89 -5.68 -14.97
C GLU A 339 22.99 -4.42 -15.05
N PHE A 340 21.72 -4.50 -14.65
CA PHE A 340 20.71 -3.47 -14.96
C PHE A 340 21.09 -2.05 -14.56
N SER A 341 21.61 -1.84 -13.34
CA SER A 341 22.07 -0.52 -12.91
C SER A 341 23.20 0.02 -13.80
N ARG A 342 24.15 -0.83 -14.18
CA ARG A 342 25.29 -0.47 -15.04
C ARG A 342 24.88 -0.23 -16.49
N ILE A 343 23.82 -0.89 -16.97
CA ILE A 343 23.18 -0.59 -18.26
C ILE A 343 22.60 0.84 -18.24
N LEU A 344 21.86 1.19 -17.18
CA LEU A 344 21.30 2.55 -17.04
C LEU A 344 22.40 3.62 -16.90
N ASP A 345 23.45 3.35 -16.13
CA ASP A 345 24.61 4.25 -15.99
C ASP A 345 25.27 4.53 -17.35
N ALA A 346 25.50 3.48 -18.16
CA ALA A 346 26.09 3.60 -19.50
C ALA A 346 25.17 4.33 -20.50
N LEU A 347 23.84 4.22 -20.34
CA LEU A 347 22.86 4.99 -21.11
C LEU A 347 22.65 6.43 -20.59
N ARG A 348 23.24 6.79 -19.44
CA ARG A 348 22.97 8.03 -18.68
C ARG A 348 21.48 8.23 -18.36
N LEU A 349 20.82 7.12 -18.02
CA LEU A 349 19.42 7.07 -17.58
C LEU A 349 19.33 6.75 -16.08
N GLN A 350 18.20 7.08 -15.47
CA GLN A 350 17.87 6.79 -14.07
C GLN A 350 16.49 6.14 -13.98
N LYS A 351 16.31 5.27 -12.97
CA LYS A 351 15.05 4.58 -12.66
C LYS A 351 14.41 5.10 -11.37
N ARG A 352 13.08 5.04 -11.29
CA ARG A 352 12.26 5.14 -10.07
C ARG A 352 11.09 4.16 -10.15
N GLY A 353 10.42 3.87 -9.03
CA GLY A 353 9.08 3.29 -9.10
C GLY A 353 8.09 4.25 -9.75
N ALA A 354 6.99 3.71 -10.28
CA ALA A 354 6.01 4.48 -11.04
C ALA A 354 5.21 5.51 -10.21
N GLY A 355 5.29 5.44 -8.87
CA GLY A 355 4.62 6.38 -7.96
C GLY A 355 5.45 7.62 -7.58
N GLY A 356 6.74 7.68 -7.95
CA GLY A 356 7.60 8.83 -7.66
C GLY A 356 8.93 8.49 -6.97
N VAL A 357 9.52 9.49 -6.30
CA VAL A 357 10.75 9.33 -5.49
C VAL A 357 10.48 8.29 -4.40
N ASP A 358 11.44 7.40 -4.16
CA ASP A 358 11.41 6.36 -3.11
C ASP A 358 10.26 5.34 -3.18
N THR A 359 9.47 5.32 -4.26
CA THR A 359 8.48 4.26 -4.51
C THR A 359 9.14 3.00 -5.09
N GLU A 360 8.73 1.82 -4.62
CA GLU A 360 9.18 0.55 -5.17
C GLU A 360 8.56 0.27 -6.56
N SER A 361 9.28 -0.49 -7.38
CA SER A 361 8.82 -0.91 -8.71
C SER A 361 7.89 -2.12 -8.61
N VAL A 362 6.59 -1.93 -8.89
CA VAL A 362 5.62 -3.03 -8.95
C VAL A 362 5.63 -3.67 -10.35
N GLY A 363 5.67 -5.01 -10.41
CA GLY A 363 5.47 -5.76 -11.65
C GLY A 363 6.54 -5.59 -12.74
N GLY A 364 7.74 -5.10 -12.39
CA GLY A 364 8.81 -4.81 -13.36
C GLY A 364 8.62 -3.50 -14.15
N ILE A 365 7.75 -2.60 -13.66
CA ILE A 365 7.51 -1.28 -14.26
C ILE A 365 8.41 -0.24 -13.56
N PHE A 366 9.15 0.53 -14.36
CA PHE A 366 10.04 1.59 -13.90
C PHE A 366 9.76 2.91 -14.63
N ASP A 367 9.84 4.03 -13.92
CA ASP A 367 9.96 5.36 -14.49
C ASP A 367 11.42 5.59 -14.91
N ILE A 368 11.69 5.36 -16.20
CA ILE A 368 13.01 5.50 -16.83
C ILE A 368 13.12 6.89 -17.45
N SER A 369 14.12 7.66 -17.04
CA SER A 369 14.25 9.08 -17.42
C SER A 369 15.72 9.50 -17.57
N ASN A 370 15.98 10.64 -18.23
CA ASN A 370 17.34 11.22 -18.35
C ASN A 370 17.96 11.53 -16.98
N SER A 371 19.25 11.21 -16.80
CA SER A 371 20.02 11.59 -15.61
C SER A 371 20.64 13.00 -15.72
N ASP A 372 21.06 13.36 -16.93
CA ASP A 372 21.70 14.64 -17.27
C ASP A 372 20.68 15.78 -17.40
N ARG A 373 21.07 17.00 -17.01
CA ARG A 373 20.30 18.24 -17.27
C ARG A 373 21.13 19.40 -17.82
N LEU A 374 22.41 19.45 -17.45
CA LEU A 374 23.38 20.44 -17.89
C LEU A 374 24.34 19.84 -18.94
N GLY A 375 25.04 20.67 -19.71
CA GLY A 375 25.98 20.25 -20.77
C GLY A 375 25.40 19.64 -22.07
N SER A 376 24.12 19.25 -22.13
CA SER A 376 23.45 18.79 -23.35
C SER A 376 22.03 19.32 -23.48
N SER A 377 21.52 19.53 -24.69
CA SER A 377 20.23 20.16 -24.96
C SER A 377 19.00 19.31 -24.63
N GLU A 378 17.81 19.91 -24.66
CA GLU A 378 16.53 19.21 -24.45
C GLU A 378 16.34 18.08 -25.48
N VAL A 379 16.59 18.36 -26.77
CA VAL A 379 16.62 17.35 -27.84
C VAL A 379 17.65 16.25 -27.57
N GLU A 380 18.90 16.58 -27.23
CA GLU A 380 19.95 15.58 -26.93
C GLU A 380 19.54 14.68 -25.74
N GLN A 381 18.91 15.24 -24.70
CA GLN A 381 18.44 14.49 -23.53
C GLN A 381 17.26 13.58 -23.84
N VAL A 382 16.24 14.07 -24.56
CA VAL A 382 15.08 13.26 -24.95
C VAL A 382 15.48 12.17 -25.96
N GLN A 383 16.43 12.45 -26.85
CA GLN A 383 16.97 11.45 -27.77
C GLN A 383 17.71 10.33 -27.04
N ARG A 384 18.48 10.61 -25.97
CA ARG A 384 19.09 9.58 -25.11
C ARG A 384 18.03 8.67 -24.47
N VAL A 385 16.90 9.23 -24.05
CA VAL A 385 15.76 8.44 -23.53
C VAL A 385 15.18 7.55 -24.63
N ILE A 386 14.90 8.09 -25.81
CA ILE A 386 14.37 7.32 -26.95
C ILE A 386 15.30 6.16 -27.34
N ASP A 387 16.59 6.46 -27.54
CA ASP A 387 17.58 5.46 -27.98
C ASP A 387 17.84 4.40 -26.90
N GLY A 388 17.94 4.82 -25.63
CA GLY A 388 18.18 3.92 -24.50
C GLY A 388 16.97 3.05 -24.16
N VAL A 389 15.75 3.59 -24.23
CA VAL A 389 14.51 2.81 -24.07
C VAL A 389 14.37 1.79 -25.19
N ASN A 390 14.63 2.15 -26.44
CA ASN A 390 14.63 1.19 -27.54
C ASN A 390 15.66 0.07 -27.36
N LEU A 391 16.86 0.36 -26.83
CA LEU A 391 17.84 -0.68 -26.51
C LEU A 391 17.38 -1.57 -25.34
N LEU A 392 16.80 -1.00 -24.28
CA LEU A 392 16.23 -1.77 -23.17
C LEU A 392 15.10 -2.68 -23.65
N ILE A 393 14.25 -2.23 -24.57
CA ILE A 393 13.19 -3.03 -25.21
C ILE A 393 13.80 -4.14 -26.08
N ALA A 394 14.88 -3.87 -26.83
CA ALA A 394 15.57 -4.91 -27.61
C ALA A 394 16.25 -5.97 -26.71
N MET A 395 16.79 -5.56 -25.57
CA MET A 395 17.31 -6.46 -24.54
C MET A 395 16.18 -7.29 -23.90
N GLU A 396 15.05 -6.69 -23.58
CA GLU A 396 13.87 -7.38 -23.03
C GLU A 396 13.34 -8.43 -24.02
N LYS A 397 13.15 -8.05 -25.29
CA LYS A 397 12.78 -8.97 -26.39
C LYS A 397 13.76 -10.13 -26.55
N SER A 398 15.07 -9.88 -26.35
CA SER A 398 16.08 -10.94 -26.38
C SER A 398 15.88 -11.93 -25.22
N LEU A 399 15.66 -11.44 -24.00
CA LEU A 399 15.40 -12.28 -22.83
C LEU A 399 14.06 -13.03 -22.92
N GLU A 400 13.01 -12.41 -23.46
CA GLU A 400 11.73 -13.08 -23.75
C GLU A 400 11.90 -14.26 -24.72
N GLN A 401 12.85 -14.16 -25.66
CA GLN A 401 13.22 -15.23 -26.60
C GLN A 401 14.27 -16.21 -26.04
N GLY A 402 14.59 -16.11 -24.74
CA GLY A 402 15.62 -16.93 -24.09
C GLY A 402 17.06 -16.65 -24.55
N GLN A 403 17.31 -15.55 -25.26
CA GLN A 403 18.63 -15.14 -25.73
C GLN A 403 19.35 -14.28 -24.66
N PRO A 404 20.65 -14.49 -24.42
CA PRO A 404 21.41 -13.68 -23.48
C PRO A 404 21.67 -12.27 -24.03
N ILE A 405 21.62 -11.25 -23.15
CA ILE A 405 21.89 -9.84 -23.50
C ILE A 405 23.38 -9.45 -23.42
N THR A 406 24.28 -10.44 -23.25
CA THR A 406 25.70 -10.20 -22.97
C THR A 406 26.38 -9.36 -24.04
N SER A 407 26.11 -9.63 -25.33
CA SER A 407 26.68 -8.87 -26.45
C SER A 407 26.25 -7.40 -26.44
N GLN A 408 24.96 -7.13 -26.22
CA GLN A 408 24.41 -5.78 -26.13
C GLN A 408 24.98 -5.04 -24.92
N TYR A 409 25.12 -5.73 -23.78
CA TYR A 409 25.72 -5.19 -22.56
C TYR A 409 27.22 -4.88 -22.70
N GLU A 410 28.02 -5.78 -23.29
CA GLU A 410 29.46 -5.59 -23.50
C GLU A 410 29.74 -4.46 -24.48
N ARG A 411 28.98 -4.36 -25.58
CA ARG A 411 29.06 -3.26 -26.55
C ARG A 411 28.69 -1.93 -25.92
N LEU A 412 27.60 -1.88 -25.16
CA LEU A 412 27.18 -0.67 -24.43
C LEU A 412 28.22 -0.22 -23.40
N THR A 413 28.74 -1.15 -22.59
CA THR A 413 29.70 -0.84 -21.52
C THR A 413 31.14 -0.64 -22.00
N SER A 414 31.46 -0.98 -23.25
CA SER A 414 32.69 -0.55 -23.94
C SER A 414 32.57 0.80 -24.65
N GLY A 415 31.41 1.47 -24.54
CA GLY A 415 31.19 2.83 -25.02
C GLY A 415 30.50 2.94 -26.39
N GLU A 416 29.97 1.84 -26.94
CA GLU A 416 29.20 1.90 -28.18
C GLU A 416 27.82 2.53 -27.93
N HIS A 417 27.43 3.47 -28.79
CA HIS A 417 26.16 4.19 -28.65
C HIS A 417 24.96 3.26 -28.89
N ALA A 418 23.90 3.40 -28.09
CA ALA A 418 22.72 2.53 -28.14
C ALA A 418 22.13 2.37 -29.55
N ARG A 419 22.11 3.44 -30.36
CA ARG A 419 21.65 3.40 -31.75
C ARG A 419 22.53 2.55 -32.68
N ALA A 420 23.85 2.49 -32.47
CA ALA A 420 24.74 1.62 -33.24
C ALA A 420 24.61 0.15 -32.82
N ILE A 421 24.30 -0.09 -31.53
CA ILE A 421 23.91 -1.42 -31.05
C ILE A 421 22.62 -1.88 -31.73
N LEU A 422 21.59 -1.02 -31.76
CA LEU A 422 20.33 -1.25 -32.47
C LEU A 422 20.50 -1.41 -33.99
N ALA A 423 21.33 -0.59 -34.64
CA ALA A 423 21.56 -0.69 -36.09
C ALA A 423 22.29 -1.99 -36.50
N ASN A 424 23.11 -2.55 -35.62
CA ASN A 424 23.77 -3.84 -35.83
C ASN A 424 22.91 -5.04 -35.35
N LEU A 425 21.63 -4.82 -35.01
CA LEU A 425 20.68 -5.89 -34.65
C LEU A 425 19.73 -6.29 -35.81
N GLU A 426 19.65 -5.52 -36.90
CA GLU A 426 18.77 -5.82 -38.06
C GLU A 426 19.30 -5.23 -39.39
N PRO A 427 18.87 -5.68 -40.60
CA PRO A 427 17.61 -6.40 -40.87
C PRO A 427 17.70 -7.72 -41.66
N VAL A 428 16.71 -8.59 -41.47
CA VAL A 428 16.31 -9.57 -42.49
C VAL A 428 15.41 -8.85 -43.50
N CYS A 429 15.83 -8.79 -44.77
CA CYS A 429 15.36 -7.80 -45.74
C CYS A 429 13.89 -7.91 -46.18
N LEU A 430 13.29 -6.74 -46.43
CA LEU A 430 12.17 -6.54 -47.37
C LEU A 430 12.71 -6.38 -48.81
N GLN A 431 12.16 -7.09 -49.80
CA GLN A 431 11.66 -6.58 -51.10
C GLN A 431 11.37 -7.70 -52.13
N GLN A 432 10.12 -7.72 -52.62
CA GLN A 432 9.65 -8.04 -54.01
C GLN A 432 10.04 -9.39 -54.68
N GLU A 433 9.15 -10.18 -55.30
CA GLU A 433 7.71 -10.08 -55.61
C GLU A 433 7.00 -11.41 -55.36
N GLY A 434 5.71 -11.37 -54.97
CA GLY A 434 4.89 -12.56 -54.76
C GLY A 434 3.67 -12.21 -53.89
N ALA A 435 2.48 -12.15 -54.49
CA ALA A 435 1.30 -11.60 -53.82
C ALA A 435 0.75 -12.51 -52.71
N ALA A 436 0.34 -11.87 -51.61
CA ALA A 436 -0.51 -12.33 -50.47
C ALA A 436 0.19 -12.57 -49.10
N ALA A 437 -0.17 -11.69 -48.16
CA ALA A 437 -0.33 -11.87 -46.71
C ALA A 437 0.75 -12.59 -45.85
N ALA A 438 1.38 -11.82 -44.96
CA ALA A 438 1.78 -12.27 -43.60
C ALA A 438 1.84 -11.04 -42.66
N ALA A 439 1.39 -11.19 -41.41
CA ALA A 439 1.24 -10.08 -40.45
C ALA A 439 2.14 -10.24 -39.21
N GLN A 440 2.51 -9.13 -38.58
CA GLN A 440 3.20 -9.12 -37.28
C GLN A 440 2.44 -9.93 -36.21
N ASP A 441 3.21 -10.64 -35.38
CA ASP A 441 2.70 -11.61 -34.41
C ASP A 441 2.45 -10.97 -33.03
N ASN A 442 1.26 -10.39 -32.88
CA ASN A 442 0.82 -9.69 -31.66
C ASN A 442 0.22 -10.63 -30.58
N PHE A 443 0.49 -11.94 -30.64
CA PHE A 443 -0.10 -12.87 -29.66
C PHE A 443 0.34 -12.57 -28.22
N PRO A 444 -0.59 -12.44 -27.24
CA PRO A 444 -0.23 -12.17 -25.85
C PRO A 444 0.56 -13.32 -25.21
N ASP A 445 1.51 -13.01 -24.33
CA ASP A 445 2.11 -14.02 -23.45
C ASP A 445 1.12 -14.37 -22.33
N LEU A 446 0.71 -15.63 -22.32
CA LEU A 446 -0.28 -16.21 -21.42
C LEU A 446 0.34 -17.24 -20.46
N SER A 447 1.66 -17.39 -20.47
CA SER A 447 2.40 -18.44 -19.73
C SER A 447 2.26 -18.36 -18.20
N ARG A 448 1.85 -17.21 -17.67
CA ARG A 448 1.68 -16.94 -16.23
C ARG A 448 0.22 -16.79 -15.81
N HIS A 449 -0.73 -17.06 -16.70
CA HIS A 449 -2.14 -16.70 -16.51
C HIS A 449 -3.03 -17.88 -16.11
N ASN A 450 -3.74 -17.74 -14.99
CA ASN A 450 -4.69 -18.70 -14.45
C ASN A 450 -6.15 -18.26 -14.70
N ASN A 451 -6.57 -18.27 -15.97
CA ASN A 451 -7.94 -18.00 -16.38
C ASN A 451 -8.36 -18.89 -17.56
N TRP A 452 -9.65 -18.94 -17.88
CA TRP A 452 -10.15 -19.79 -18.97
C TRP A 452 -9.75 -19.27 -20.35
N MET A 453 -9.74 -17.95 -20.56
CA MET A 453 -9.23 -17.31 -21.78
C MET A 453 -7.80 -17.77 -22.09
N SER A 454 -6.89 -17.74 -21.10
CA SER A 454 -5.49 -18.11 -21.28
C SER A 454 -5.28 -19.60 -21.62
N ARG A 455 -6.22 -20.45 -21.23
CA ARG A 455 -6.22 -21.90 -21.53
C ARG A 455 -6.81 -22.24 -22.90
N CYS A 456 -7.63 -21.35 -23.46
CA CYS A 456 -8.39 -21.59 -24.68
C CYS A 456 -7.87 -20.80 -25.90
N LEU A 457 -7.30 -19.61 -25.70
CA LEU A 457 -6.80 -18.78 -26.79
C LEU A 457 -5.47 -19.34 -27.33
N THR A 458 -5.46 -19.86 -28.56
CA THR A 458 -4.24 -20.28 -29.26
C THR A 458 -3.71 -19.20 -30.21
N ARG A 459 -2.44 -19.31 -30.61
CA ARG A 459 -1.79 -18.38 -31.55
C ARG A 459 -2.43 -18.41 -32.93
N GLU A 460 -2.87 -19.59 -33.36
CA GLU A 460 -3.61 -19.82 -34.60
C GLU A 460 -4.96 -19.10 -34.56
N MET A 461 -5.74 -19.31 -33.49
CA MET A 461 -7.03 -18.65 -33.29
C MET A 461 -6.90 -17.12 -33.23
N TYR A 462 -5.94 -16.61 -32.46
CA TYR A 462 -5.69 -15.16 -32.40
C TYR A 462 -5.31 -14.60 -33.77
N ASN A 463 -4.43 -15.26 -34.52
CA ASN A 463 -4.04 -14.79 -35.85
C ASN A 463 -5.19 -14.81 -36.87
N GLN A 464 -6.14 -15.74 -36.73
CA GLN A 464 -7.39 -15.77 -37.51
C GLN A 464 -8.35 -14.64 -37.12
N LEU A 465 -8.47 -14.31 -35.83
CA LEU A 465 -9.54 -13.47 -35.29
C LEU A 465 -9.13 -12.00 -35.00
N LYS A 466 -7.83 -11.69 -34.83
CA LYS A 466 -7.34 -10.36 -34.39
C LYS A 466 -7.70 -9.19 -35.32
N SER A 467 -7.93 -9.46 -36.60
CA SER A 467 -8.33 -8.45 -37.59
C SER A 467 -9.85 -8.22 -37.64
N LEU A 468 -10.65 -9.11 -37.05
CA LEU A 468 -12.11 -9.04 -37.06
C LEU A 468 -12.61 -7.97 -36.08
N LYS A 469 -13.74 -7.37 -36.45
CA LYS A 469 -14.46 -6.38 -35.64
C LYS A 469 -15.95 -6.69 -35.70
N THR A 470 -16.64 -6.50 -34.59
CA THR A 470 -18.11 -6.53 -34.57
C THR A 470 -18.68 -5.30 -35.28
N PRO A 471 -19.98 -5.27 -35.64
CA PRO A 471 -20.59 -4.11 -36.29
C PRO A 471 -20.44 -2.79 -35.49
N SER A 472 -20.35 -2.86 -34.16
CA SER A 472 -20.10 -1.70 -33.30
C SER A 472 -18.63 -1.23 -33.30
N GLY A 473 -17.69 -2.07 -33.73
CA GLY A 473 -16.25 -1.83 -33.66
C GLY A 473 -15.55 -2.44 -32.43
N TYR A 474 -16.17 -3.40 -31.74
CA TYR A 474 -15.49 -4.22 -30.72
C TYR A 474 -14.50 -5.19 -31.37
N THR A 475 -13.40 -5.52 -30.67
CA THR A 475 -12.28 -6.32 -31.19
C THR A 475 -11.92 -7.45 -30.24
N LEU A 476 -11.25 -8.49 -30.73
CA LEU A 476 -10.76 -9.58 -29.89
C LEU A 476 -9.85 -9.06 -28.76
N ASP A 477 -8.94 -8.13 -29.05
CA ASP A 477 -8.05 -7.54 -28.04
C ASP A 477 -8.84 -6.90 -26.89
N LYS A 478 -9.90 -6.13 -27.17
CA LYS A 478 -10.80 -5.57 -26.14
C LYS A 478 -11.51 -6.66 -25.35
N ALA A 479 -11.91 -7.75 -26.02
CA ALA A 479 -12.58 -8.87 -25.38
C ALA A 479 -11.66 -9.60 -24.37
N ILE A 480 -10.38 -9.76 -24.68
CA ILE A 480 -9.40 -10.48 -23.83
C ILE A 480 -8.64 -9.56 -22.85
N GLN A 481 -8.67 -8.23 -23.04
CA GLN A 481 -7.92 -7.24 -22.26
C GLN A 481 -7.96 -7.50 -20.76
N THR A 482 -9.16 -7.72 -20.19
CA THR A 482 -9.34 -7.98 -18.75
C THR A 482 -8.55 -9.18 -18.25
N GLY A 483 -8.44 -10.26 -19.03
CA GLY A 483 -7.64 -11.44 -18.67
C GLY A 483 -6.20 -11.39 -19.14
N VAL A 484 -5.81 -10.49 -20.03
CA VAL A 484 -4.40 -10.25 -20.39
C VAL A 484 -3.71 -9.40 -19.32
N ASP A 485 -4.37 -8.31 -18.90
CA ASP A 485 -3.87 -7.40 -17.86
C ASP A 485 -3.85 -8.03 -16.47
N ASN A 486 -4.76 -8.97 -16.21
CA ASN A 486 -4.88 -9.66 -14.92
C ASN A 486 -4.53 -11.16 -15.06
N PRO A 487 -3.35 -11.60 -14.60
CA PRO A 487 -2.94 -13.01 -14.62
C PRO A 487 -3.84 -13.99 -13.86
N GLY A 488 -4.90 -13.53 -13.18
CA GLY A 488 -5.75 -14.36 -12.35
C GLY A 488 -5.12 -14.70 -11.00
N HIS A 489 -5.93 -15.25 -10.11
CA HIS A 489 -5.49 -15.67 -8.78
C HIS A 489 -4.99 -17.12 -8.83
N PRO A 490 -3.88 -17.51 -8.17
CA PRO A 490 -3.31 -18.87 -8.28
C PRO A 490 -4.31 -19.99 -7.94
N PHE A 491 -5.25 -19.71 -7.04
CA PHE A 491 -6.22 -20.69 -6.53
C PHE A 491 -7.65 -20.54 -7.11
N ILE A 492 -7.93 -19.53 -7.94
CA ILE A 492 -9.27 -19.26 -8.47
C ILE A 492 -9.22 -19.11 -10.00
N MET A 493 -9.89 -20.02 -10.70
CA MET A 493 -10.00 -20.00 -12.16
C MET A 493 -11.02 -18.95 -12.62
N THR A 494 -10.52 -17.78 -13.02
CA THR A 494 -11.36 -16.69 -13.57
C THR A 494 -11.65 -16.90 -15.06
N VAL A 495 -12.55 -16.10 -15.66
CA VAL A 495 -12.87 -16.23 -17.11
C VAL A 495 -11.79 -15.61 -17.99
N GLY A 496 -11.41 -14.36 -17.71
CA GLY A 496 -10.38 -13.64 -18.48
C GLY A 496 -10.85 -13.00 -19.79
N CYS A 497 -12.15 -12.99 -20.11
CA CYS A 497 -12.68 -12.24 -21.24
C CYS A 497 -14.12 -11.72 -20.99
N VAL A 498 -14.52 -10.72 -21.78
CA VAL A 498 -15.85 -10.08 -21.76
C VAL A 498 -16.32 -9.72 -23.17
N ALA A 499 -17.65 -9.73 -23.39
CA ALA A 499 -18.28 -9.27 -24.62
C ALA A 499 -18.55 -7.75 -24.59
N GLY A 500 -18.48 -7.10 -25.75
CA GLY A 500 -18.75 -5.67 -25.91
C GLY A 500 -20.14 -5.36 -26.50
N ASP A 501 -20.75 -6.33 -27.15
CA ASP A 501 -22.07 -6.27 -27.80
C ASP A 501 -22.64 -7.71 -27.95
N GLU A 502 -23.82 -7.84 -28.55
CA GLU A 502 -24.48 -9.14 -28.76
C GLU A 502 -23.68 -9.99 -29.78
N GLU A 503 -23.21 -9.35 -30.84
CA GLU A 503 -22.47 -9.95 -31.95
C GLU A 503 -21.06 -10.43 -31.58
N SER A 504 -20.50 -9.99 -30.45
CA SER A 504 -19.19 -10.45 -29.93
C SER A 504 -19.11 -11.99 -29.83
N TYR A 505 -20.20 -12.65 -29.46
CA TYR A 505 -20.27 -14.10 -29.34
C TYR A 505 -20.37 -14.82 -30.69
N GLU A 506 -20.79 -14.13 -31.75
CA GLU A 506 -20.84 -14.69 -33.12
C GLU A 506 -19.54 -14.42 -33.88
N VAL A 507 -19.05 -13.18 -33.86
CA VAL A 507 -17.85 -12.73 -34.59
C VAL A 507 -16.57 -13.35 -34.03
N PHE A 508 -16.53 -13.62 -32.73
CA PHE A 508 -15.41 -14.30 -32.07
C PHE A 508 -15.81 -15.69 -31.53
N ALA A 509 -16.81 -16.35 -32.13
CA ALA A 509 -17.32 -17.66 -31.70
C ALA A 509 -16.21 -18.72 -31.54
N ASP A 510 -15.29 -18.80 -32.51
CA ASP A 510 -14.14 -19.72 -32.46
C ASP A 510 -13.27 -19.55 -31.19
N PHE A 511 -13.30 -18.37 -30.54
CA PHE A 511 -12.66 -18.10 -29.25
C PHE A 511 -13.61 -18.22 -28.04
N PHE A 512 -14.82 -17.66 -28.13
CA PHE A 512 -15.75 -17.70 -27.01
C PHE A 512 -16.29 -19.10 -26.75
N ASP A 513 -16.57 -19.91 -27.77
CA ASP A 513 -17.12 -21.27 -27.62
C ASP A 513 -16.19 -22.17 -26.79
N PRO A 514 -14.87 -22.28 -27.05
CA PRO A 514 -13.96 -23.01 -26.18
C PRO A 514 -13.92 -22.51 -24.72
N VAL A 515 -13.99 -21.18 -24.50
CA VAL A 515 -14.01 -20.60 -23.14
C VAL A 515 -15.33 -20.92 -22.43
N ILE A 516 -16.44 -20.91 -23.15
CA ILE A 516 -17.78 -21.26 -22.66
C ILE A 516 -17.82 -22.76 -22.32
N GLU A 517 -17.34 -23.63 -23.20
CA GLU A 517 -17.27 -25.08 -22.98
C GLU A 517 -16.42 -25.39 -21.73
N ALA A 518 -15.24 -24.80 -21.61
CA ALA A 518 -14.36 -24.99 -20.47
C ALA A 518 -14.96 -24.45 -19.16
N ARG A 519 -15.58 -23.25 -19.18
CA ARG A 519 -16.20 -22.63 -17.99
C ARG A 519 -17.49 -23.34 -17.56
N HIS A 520 -18.32 -23.82 -18.47
CA HIS A 520 -19.64 -24.40 -18.17
C HIS A 520 -19.66 -25.93 -18.21
N GLY A 521 -18.50 -26.57 -18.08
CA GLY A 521 -18.39 -28.00 -17.80
C GLY A 521 -18.69 -28.90 -19.00
N GLY A 522 -18.25 -28.49 -20.20
CA GLY A 522 -18.43 -29.25 -21.43
C GLY A 522 -19.66 -28.85 -22.25
N TYR A 523 -20.20 -27.64 -22.07
CA TYR A 523 -21.30 -27.10 -22.87
C TYR A 523 -20.82 -26.69 -24.26
N LYS A 524 -21.23 -27.42 -25.30
CA LYS A 524 -20.66 -27.33 -26.64
C LYS A 524 -21.41 -26.32 -27.49
N LYS A 525 -20.74 -25.78 -28.52
CA LYS A 525 -21.35 -24.89 -29.53
C LYS A 525 -22.57 -25.44 -30.29
N THR A 526 -22.82 -26.75 -30.18
CA THR A 526 -23.98 -27.44 -30.76
C THR A 526 -25.15 -27.63 -29.80
N ASP A 527 -24.97 -27.31 -28.52
CA ASP A 527 -25.98 -27.50 -27.49
C ASP A 527 -26.92 -26.28 -27.45
N CYS A 528 -28.23 -26.50 -27.26
CA CYS A 528 -29.18 -25.39 -27.10
C CYS A 528 -29.52 -25.17 -25.62
N HIS A 529 -29.67 -23.92 -25.22
CA HIS A 529 -30.00 -23.57 -23.84
C HIS A 529 -31.50 -23.69 -23.59
N LYS A 530 -31.86 -24.30 -22.47
CA LYS A 530 -33.25 -24.35 -21.99
C LYS A 530 -33.54 -23.10 -21.17
N THR A 531 -34.54 -22.31 -21.57
CA THR A 531 -35.12 -21.24 -20.73
C THR A 531 -36.47 -21.71 -20.20
N ASP A 532 -36.71 -21.58 -18.89
CA ASP A 532 -38.01 -21.86 -18.26
C ASP A 532 -38.17 -20.99 -17.01
N LEU A 533 -39.00 -19.96 -17.15
CA LEU A 533 -39.34 -19.00 -16.10
C LEU A 533 -40.72 -19.28 -15.49
N ASN A 534 -41.29 -20.50 -15.63
CA ASN A 534 -42.58 -20.83 -15.02
C ASN A 534 -42.41 -21.35 -13.57
N PRO A 535 -42.72 -20.55 -12.52
CA PRO A 535 -42.56 -20.97 -11.12
C PRO A 535 -43.48 -22.13 -10.73
N SER A 536 -44.54 -22.41 -11.50
CA SER A 536 -45.43 -23.55 -11.28
C SER A 536 -44.74 -24.90 -11.47
N ASN A 537 -43.63 -24.93 -12.22
CA ASN A 537 -42.84 -26.14 -12.46
C ASN A 537 -41.94 -26.51 -11.27
N LEU A 538 -41.79 -25.64 -10.26
CA LEU A 538 -41.07 -25.95 -9.02
C LEU A 538 -41.88 -26.87 -8.09
N ILE A 539 -41.21 -27.91 -7.61
CA ILE A 539 -41.69 -28.91 -6.65
C ILE A 539 -41.09 -28.60 -5.28
N GLY A 540 -41.95 -28.37 -4.28
CA GLY A 540 -41.52 -27.93 -2.96
C GLY A 540 -41.18 -26.44 -2.94
N GLY A 541 -40.08 -26.09 -2.25
CA GLY A 541 -39.59 -24.71 -2.14
C GLY A 541 -39.88 -24.01 -0.81
N GLU A 542 -40.65 -24.64 0.08
CA GLU A 542 -40.73 -24.30 1.51
C GLU A 542 -39.59 -25.03 2.24
N LEU A 543 -38.52 -24.31 2.61
CA LEU A 543 -37.34 -24.85 3.28
C LEU A 543 -37.41 -24.62 4.80
N ASP A 544 -36.75 -25.48 5.58
CA ASP A 544 -36.81 -25.43 7.06
C ASP A 544 -36.12 -24.17 7.61
N GLU A 545 -36.93 -23.25 8.14
CA GLU A 545 -36.49 -21.94 8.67
C GLU A 545 -35.60 -22.02 9.90
N LYS A 546 -35.50 -23.18 10.58
CA LYS A 546 -34.47 -23.40 11.61
C LYS A 546 -33.05 -23.24 11.01
N TYR A 547 -32.89 -23.61 9.74
CA TYR A 547 -31.61 -23.63 9.03
C TYR A 547 -31.55 -22.56 7.93
N VAL A 548 -32.64 -22.24 7.24
CA VAL A 548 -32.66 -21.23 6.17
C VAL A 548 -33.09 -19.87 6.69
N LEU A 549 -32.14 -18.92 6.69
CA LEU A 549 -32.33 -17.57 7.24
C LEU A 549 -32.96 -16.59 6.22
N SER A 550 -32.66 -16.78 4.94
CA SER A 550 -33.19 -15.97 3.84
C SER A 550 -33.00 -16.66 2.50
N SER A 551 -33.92 -16.41 1.57
CA SER A 551 -33.94 -16.93 0.22
C SER A 551 -33.80 -15.80 -0.81
N ARG A 552 -32.98 -15.99 -1.85
CA ARG A 552 -32.66 -14.95 -2.85
C ARG A 552 -32.43 -15.53 -4.23
N VAL A 553 -33.02 -14.91 -5.24
CA VAL A 553 -32.79 -15.19 -6.66
C VAL A 553 -32.38 -13.90 -7.36
N ARG A 554 -31.33 -13.95 -8.17
CA ARG A 554 -30.95 -12.84 -9.06
C ARG A 554 -30.60 -13.30 -10.47
N THR A 555 -30.68 -12.40 -11.43
CA THR A 555 -30.08 -12.56 -12.76
C THR A 555 -29.61 -11.24 -13.35
N GLY A 556 -28.76 -11.30 -14.38
CA GLY A 556 -28.51 -10.17 -15.27
C GLY A 556 -29.42 -10.23 -16.51
N ARG A 557 -29.71 -9.07 -17.10
CA ARG A 557 -30.26 -8.96 -18.47
C ARG A 557 -29.66 -7.75 -19.19
N SER A 558 -29.30 -7.95 -20.46
CA SER A 558 -28.80 -6.92 -21.38
C SER A 558 -29.78 -6.66 -22.51
N ILE A 559 -29.82 -5.42 -23.00
CA ILE A 559 -30.83 -4.93 -23.96
C ILE A 559 -30.27 -4.98 -25.37
N LYS A 560 -31.04 -5.59 -26.28
CA LYS A 560 -30.73 -5.75 -27.70
C LYS A 560 -30.52 -4.40 -28.40
N ASN A 561 -29.61 -4.38 -29.38
CA ASN A 561 -29.22 -3.20 -30.17
C ASN A 561 -28.56 -2.06 -29.35
N LEU A 562 -28.01 -2.34 -28.17
CA LEU A 562 -27.20 -1.41 -27.36
C LEU A 562 -25.94 -2.14 -26.89
N CYS A 563 -24.77 -1.52 -27.00
CA CYS A 563 -23.52 -2.17 -26.60
C CYS A 563 -23.50 -2.49 -25.08
N LEU A 564 -22.81 -3.56 -24.69
CA LEU A 564 -22.63 -3.99 -23.30
C LEU A 564 -21.73 -3.02 -22.51
N PRO A 565 -21.76 -3.01 -21.16
CA PRO A 565 -21.02 -2.04 -20.33
C PRO A 565 -19.54 -1.78 -20.68
N PRO A 566 -18.71 -2.78 -21.08
CA PRO A 566 -17.33 -2.57 -21.51
C PRO A 566 -17.18 -1.61 -22.68
N PHE A 567 -18.16 -1.59 -23.59
CA PHE A 567 -18.07 -0.89 -24.86
C PHE A 567 -19.10 0.24 -25.05
N CYS A 568 -20.23 0.22 -24.32
CA CYS A 568 -21.28 1.24 -24.40
C CYS A 568 -20.78 2.69 -24.33
N THR A 569 -21.15 3.49 -25.32
CA THR A 569 -20.94 4.94 -25.25
C THR A 569 -21.73 5.54 -24.09
N ARG A 570 -21.31 6.70 -23.58
CA ARG A 570 -22.04 7.43 -22.54
C ARG A 570 -23.49 7.72 -22.94
N ALA A 571 -23.75 7.91 -24.25
CA ALA A 571 -25.09 8.10 -24.79
C ALA A 571 -25.94 6.81 -24.74
N GLU A 572 -25.39 5.66 -25.15
CA GLU A 572 -26.07 4.36 -25.01
C GLU A 572 -26.35 4.02 -23.54
N ARG A 573 -25.40 4.28 -22.63
CA ARG A 573 -25.59 3.99 -21.20
C ARG A 573 -26.75 4.79 -20.60
N ARG A 574 -26.84 6.08 -20.93
CA ARG A 574 -27.99 6.94 -20.59
C ARG A 574 -29.28 6.49 -21.26
N LYS A 575 -29.20 5.93 -22.48
CA LYS A 575 -30.36 5.34 -23.17
C LYS A 575 -30.84 4.06 -22.47
N VAL A 576 -29.93 3.22 -21.97
CA VAL A 576 -30.25 2.07 -21.10
C VAL A 576 -30.94 2.56 -19.83
N GLU A 577 -30.35 3.53 -19.12
CA GLU A 577 -30.96 4.10 -17.90
C GLU A 577 -32.39 4.56 -18.17
N GLY A 578 -32.60 5.47 -19.13
CA GLY A 578 -33.95 5.98 -19.44
C GLY A 578 -34.94 4.88 -19.85
N LEU A 579 -34.52 3.94 -20.70
CA LEU A 579 -35.38 2.82 -21.12
C LEU A 579 -35.83 1.97 -19.92
N VAL A 580 -34.89 1.64 -19.05
CA VAL A 580 -35.11 0.80 -17.86
C VAL A 580 -35.91 1.55 -16.81
N THR A 581 -35.61 2.82 -16.53
CA THR A 581 -36.35 3.60 -15.52
C THR A 581 -37.80 3.81 -15.92
N GLU A 582 -38.13 4.28 -17.14
CA GLU A 582 -39.55 4.43 -17.48
C GLU A 582 -40.25 3.07 -17.69
N ALA A 583 -39.51 1.94 -17.73
CA ALA A 583 -40.11 0.60 -17.69
C ALA A 583 -40.43 0.18 -16.25
N LEU A 584 -39.54 0.47 -15.31
CA LEU A 584 -39.72 0.25 -13.87
C LEU A 584 -40.79 1.17 -13.26
N ASP A 585 -40.88 2.42 -13.72
CA ASP A 585 -41.92 3.38 -13.33
C ASP A 585 -43.32 2.99 -13.83
N SER A 586 -43.41 2.10 -14.83
CA SER A 586 -44.67 1.55 -15.33
C SER A 586 -45.20 0.36 -14.50
N LEU A 587 -44.42 -0.10 -13.52
CA LEU A 587 -44.78 -1.24 -12.68
C LEU A 587 -45.77 -0.87 -11.58
N ASP A 588 -46.71 -1.79 -11.35
CA ASP A 588 -47.87 -1.63 -10.48
C ASP A 588 -48.00 -2.77 -9.46
N GLY A 589 -48.96 -2.64 -8.55
CA GLY A 589 -49.22 -3.62 -7.49
C GLY A 589 -48.00 -3.83 -6.59
N GLU A 590 -47.64 -5.09 -6.32
CA GLU A 590 -46.46 -5.44 -5.51
C GLU A 590 -45.12 -5.00 -6.14
N PHE A 591 -45.11 -4.66 -7.43
CA PHE A 591 -43.93 -4.21 -8.17
C PHE A 591 -43.85 -2.69 -8.30
N LYS A 592 -44.72 -1.92 -7.65
CA LYS A 592 -44.57 -0.46 -7.55
C LYS A 592 -43.34 -0.11 -6.69
N GLY A 593 -42.54 0.88 -7.11
CA GLY A 593 -41.26 1.20 -6.49
C GLY A 593 -40.69 2.56 -6.84
N LYS A 594 -39.44 2.82 -6.45
CA LYS A 594 -38.70 4.08 -6.68
C LYS A 594 -37.30 3.80 -7.23
N TYR A 595 -36.87 4.60 -8.22
CA TYR A 595 -35.48 4.67 -8.68
C TYR A 595 -34.67 5.72 -7.92
N TYR A 596 -33.41 5.40 -7.66
CA TYR A 596 -32.40 6.21 -7.00
C TYR A 596 -31.16 6.24 -7.91
N PRO A 597 -30.98 7.30 -8.73
CA PRO A 597 -29.77 7.45 -9.54
C PRO A 597 -28.58 7.76 -8.64
N LEU A 598 -27.48 7.00 -8.75
CA LEU A 598 -26.28 7.18 -7.92
C LEU A 598 -25.73 8.60 -8.03
N ALA A 599 -25.75 9.18 -9.23
CA ALA A 599 -25.25 10.53 -9.51
C ALA A 599 -26.07 11.68 -8.87
N LYS A 600 -27.20 11.39 -8.20
CA LYS A 600 -28.01 12.38 -7.46
C LYS A 600 -28.51 11.84 -6.11
N MET A 601 -27.91 10.75 -5.63
CA MET A 601 -28.28 10.12 -4.37
C MET A 601 -27.90 11.04 -3.21
N THR A 602 -28.82 11.26 -2.28
CA THR A 602 -28.50 11.97 -1.03
C THR A 602 -27.80 11.04 -0.04
N GLU A 603 -27.01 11.59 0.88
CA GLU A 603 -26.34 10.81 1.95
C GLU A 603 -27.33 9.93 2.72
N GLN A 604 -28.50 10.47 3.07
CA GLN A 604 -29.56 9.71 3.76
C GLN A 604 -30.11 8.55 2.91
N GLU A 605 -30.29 8.73 1.59
CA GLU A 605 -30.69 7.64 0.69
C GLU A 605 -29.57 6.60 0.54
N GLN A 606 -28.31 7.04 0.53
CA GLN A 606 -27.14 6.17 0.45
C GLN A 606 -27.00 5.32 1.72
N GLU A 607 -27.06 5.93 2.91
CA GLU A 607 -27.06 5.24 4.20
C GLU A 607 -28.22 4.22 4.27
N GLN A 608 -29.44 4.63 3.91
CA GLN A 608 -30.58 3.72 3.93
C GLN A 608 -30.38 2.52 2.98
N LEU A 609 -29.83 2.72 1.78
CA LEU A 609 -29.53 1.65 0.83
C LEU A 609 -28.34 0.79 1.26
N ILE A 610 -27.44 1.29 2.10
CA ILE A 610 -26.39 0.49 2.77
C ILE A 610 -27.02 -0.41 3.85
N GLU A 611 -27.89 0.13 4.70
CA GLU A 611 -28.62 -0.61 5.73
C GLU A 611 -29.52 -1.72 5.14
N ASP A 612 -30.18 -1.43 4.02
CA ASP A 612 -31.00 -2.42 3.28
C ASP A 612 -30.13 -3.46 2.52
N HIS A 613 -28.81 -3.28 2.46
CA HIS A 613 -27.87 -4.04 1.62
C HIS A 613 -28.22 -3.99 0.12
N PHE A 614 -28.73 -2.85 -0.35
CA PHE A 614 -29.15 -2.60 -1.73
C PHE A 614 -28.13 -1.77 -2.54
N LEU A 615 -27.25 -1.02 -1.87
CA LEU A 615 -26.23 -0.20 -2.55
C LEU A 615 -25.19 -1.08 -3.27
N PHE A 616 -24.78 -0.66 -4.47
CA PHE A 616 -23.57 -1.13 -5.15
C PHE A 616 -22.63 0.05 -5.40
N ASP A 617 -21.33 -0.20 -5.30
CA ASP A 617 -20.28 0.83 -5.30
C ASP A 617 -19.45 0.81 -6.59
N LYS A 618 -18.57 1.81 -6.78
CA LYS A 618 -17.63 1.94 -7.90
C LYS A 618 -16.82 0.64 -8.03
N PRO A 619 -16.76 0.01 -9.22
CA PRO A 619 -15.95 -1.18 -9.40
C PRO A 619 -14.46 -0.89 -9.13
N VAL A 620 -13.93 -1.39 -8.01
CA VAL A 620 -12.51 -1.28 -7.64
C VAL A 620 -11.67 -2.51 -8.05
N SER A 621 -12.31 -3.59 -8.46
CA SER A 621 -11.61 -4.82 -8.88
C SER A 621 -10.82 -4.59 -10.17
N PRO A 622 -9.52 -4.94 -10.22
CA PRO A 622 -8.70 -4.84 -11.44
C PRO A 622 -9.30 -5.52 -12.68
N LEU A 623 -10.07 -6.59 -12.51
CA LEU A 623 -10.80 -7.26 -13.60
C LEU A 623 -11.90 -6.36 -14.21
N LEU A 624 -12.65 -5.64 -13.36
CA LEU A 624 -13.76 -4.77 -13.76
C LEU A 624 -13.27 -3.39 -14.25
N LEU A 625 -12.09 -2.97 -13.76
CA LEU A 625 -11.39 -1.79 -14.25
C LEU A 625 -10.81 -2.03 -15.66
N ALA A 626 -10.11 -3.15 -15.87
CA ALA A 626 -9.53 -3.51 -17.17
C ALA A 626 -10.60 -3.83 -18.24
N SER A 627 -11.79 -4.31 -17.83
CA SER A 627 -12.96 -4.45 -18.73
C SER A 627 -13.70 -3.13 -18.99
N CYS A 628 -13.19 -1.98 -18.55
CA CYS A 628 -13.80 -0.65 -18.70
C CYS A 628 -15.20 -0.46 -18.07
N MET A 629 -15.67 -1.36 -17.19
CA MET A 629 -17.02 -1.27 -16.60
C MET A 629 -17.19 -0.04 -15.68
N ALA A 630 -16.11 0.41 -15.03
CA ALA A 630 -16.10 1.64 -14.23
C ALA A 630 -16.12 2.95 -15.05
N ARG A 631 -16.12 2.89 -16.40
CA ARG A 631 -16.07 4.09 -17.26
C ARG A 631 -17.25 5.03 -17.00
N ASP A 632 -16.95 6.32 -16.88
CA ASP A 632 -17.89 7.40 -16.55
C ASP A 632 -18.66 7.23 -15.23
N TRP A 633 -18.17 6.47 -14.24
CA TRP A 633 -18.87 6.32 -12.95
C TRP A 633 -19.08 7.67 -12.24
N PRO A 634 -20.25 7.95 -11.61
CA PRO A 634 -21.48 7.14 -11.52
C PRO A 634 -22.55 7.46 -12.60
N ASP A 635 -22.18 8.07 -13.74
CA ASP A 635 -23.10 8.52 -14.79
C ASP A 635 -23.98 7.38 -15.31
N ALA A 636 -25.29 7.60 -15.28
CA ALA A 636 -26.34 6.66 -15.70
C ALA A 636 -26.38 5.32 -14.93
N ARG A 637 -25.92 5.30 -13.67
CA ARG A 637 -26.08 4.16 -12.75
C ARG A 637 -27.11 4.48 -11.68
N GLY A 638 -27.81 3.47 -11.21
CA GLY A 638 -28.77 3.62 -10.13
C GLY A 638 -29.44 2.33 -9.71
N ILE A 639 -30.26 2.47 -8.68
CA ILE A 639 -30.90 1.38 -7.96
C ILE A 639 -32.40 1.64 -7.97
N TRP A 640 -33.21 0.66 -8.35
CA TRP A 640 -34.65 0.69 -8.16
C TRP A 640 -35.05 -0.42 -7.21
N HIS A 641 -35.94 -0.17 -6.26
CA HIS A 641 -36.57 -1.23 -5.48
C HIS A 641 -38.07 -0.98 -5.30
N ASN A 642 -38.82 -2.07 -5.12
CA ASN A 642 -40.25 -1.99 -4.83
C ASN A 642 -40.53 -1.52 -3.38
N GLU A 643 -41.75 -1.08 -3.12
CA GLU A 643 -42.17 -0.55 -1.80
C GLU A 643 -41.98 -1.59 -0.67
N ASN A 644 -42.11 -2.88 -0.98
CA ASN A 644 -41.93 -3.98 -0.03
C ASN A 644 -40.45 -4.37 0.23
N LYS A 645 -39.48 -3.71 -0.43
CA LYS A 645 -38.04 -4.03 -0.34
C LYS A 645 -37.72 -5.52 -0.56
N ASN A 646 -38.46 -6.19 -1.45
CA ASN A 646 -38.32 -7.63 -1.73
C ASN A 646 -38.17 -7.96 -3.23
N PHE A 647 -38.14 -6.93 -4.10
CA PHE A 647 -37.76 -6.97 -5.50
C PHE A 647 -36.94 -5.70 -5.84
N LEU A 648 -35.76 -5.89 -6.44
CA LEU A 648 -34.68 -4.90 -6.60
C LEU A 648 -34.07 -5.02 -8.01
N VAL A 649 -33.72 -3.90 -8.63
CA VAL A 649 -33.04 -3.82 -9.93
C VAL A 649 -31.88 -2.83 -9.86
N TRP A 650 -30.66 -3.29 -10.09
CA TRP A 650 -29.51 -2.42 -10.36
C TRP A 650 -29.42 -2.12 -11.86
N VAL A 651 -29.01 -0.90 -12.20
CA VAL A 651 -28.94 -0.40 -13.58
C VAL A 651 -27.50 0.01 -13.91
N ASN A 652 -26.97 -0.51 -15.03
CA ASN A 652 -25.63 -0.24 -15.58
C ASN A 652 -24.43 -0.56 -14.65
N GLU A 653 -24.51 -1.66 -13.91
CA GLU A 653 -23.43 -2.21 -13.08
C GLU A 653 -22.48 -3.10 -13.92
N GLU A 654 -22.51 -4.43 -13.74
CA GLU A 654 -21.74 -5.38 -14.58
C GLU A 654 -22.44 -5.66 -15.92
N ASP A 655 -23.78 -5.57 -15.93
CA ASP A 655 -24.68 -5.74 -17.06
C ASP A 655 -25.67 -4.55 -17.11
N HIS A 656 -26.48 -4.40 -18.17
CA HIS A 656 -27.46 -3.28 -18.25
C HIS A 656 -28.45 -3.29 -17.09
N THR A 657 -28.93 -4.47 -16.71
CA THR A 657 -29.78 -4.66 -15.53
C THR A 657 -29.37 -5.89 -14.73
N ARG A 658 -29.51 -5.80 -13.41
CA ARG A 658 -29.36 -6.94 -12.49
C ARG A 658 -30.60 -7.01 -11.59
N VAL A 659 -31.50 -7.92 -11.94
CA VAL A 659 -32.83 -8.11 -11.34
C VAL A 659 -32.74 -9.12 -10.20
N ILE A 660 -33.31 -8.79 -9.04
CA ILE A 660 -33.14 -9.51 -7.78
C ILE A 660 -34.50 -9.62 -7.08
N SER A 661 -34.83 -10.80 -6.57
CA SER A 661 -35.92 -11.07 -5.63
C SER A 661 -35.35 -11.71 -4.38
N MET A 662 -35.81 -11.31 -3.20
CA MET A 662 -35.33 -11.82 -1.91
C MET A 662 -36.39 -11.71 -0.82
N GLU A 663 -36.32 -12.60 0.18
CA GLU A 663 -37.00 -12.44 1.47
C GLU A 663 -36.29 -13.21 2.59
N LYS A 664 -36.70 -12.95 3.84
CA LYS A 664 -36.26 -13.74 4.99
C LYS A 664 -37.00 -15.08 5.04
N GLY A 665 -36.39 -16.11 5.62
CA GLY A 665 -36.97 -17.43 5.72
C GLY A 665 -36.77 -18.32 4.49
N GLY A 666 -37.48 -19.46 4.51
CA GLY A 666 -37.21 -20.61 3.65
C GLY A 666 -37.98 -20.67 2.33
N ASN A 667 -38.86 -19.70 2.03
CA ASN A 667 -39.79 -19.79 0.90
C ASN A 667 -39.14 -19.41 -0.45
N MET A 668 -38.27 -20.28 -0.94
CA MET A 668 -37.64 -20.16 -2.26
C MET A 668 -38.68 -20.11 -3.39
N LYS A 669 -39.86 -20.73 -3.21
CA LYS A 669 -40.91 -20.73 -4.23
C LYS A 669 -41.52 -19.33 -4.42
N ALA A 670 -41.92 -18.65 -3.35
CA ALA A 670 -42.45 -17.29 -3.40
C ALA A 670 -41.41 -16.28 -3.94
N VAL A 671 -40.14 -16.42 -3.53
CA VAL A 671 -39.04 -15.62 -4.08
C VAL A 671 -38.91 -15.80 -5.60
N PHE A 672 -38.96 -17.04 -6.09
CA PHE A 672 -38.83 -17.35 -7.51
C PHE A 672 -40.07 -16.94 -8.33
N GLU A 673 -41.27 -17.09 -7.77
CA GLU A 673 -42.52 -16.64 -8.39
C GLU A 673 -42.54 -15.12 -8.57
N ARG A 674 -42.20 -14.37 -7.52
CA ARG A 674 -42.03 -12.90 -7.59
C ARG A 674 -40.92 -12.49 -8.56
N PHE A 675 -39.81 -13.23 -8.58
CA PHE A 675 -38.71 -13.02 -9.54
C PHE A 675 -39.19 -13.15 -10.99
N CYS A 676 -39.84 -14.27 -11.34
CA CYS A 676 -40.32 -14.53 -12.69
C CYS A 676 -41.40 -13.54 -13.13
N THR A 677 -42.36 -13.22 -12.26
CA THR A 677 -43.43 -12.26 -12.54
C THR A 677 -42.88 -10.85 -12.73
N GLY A 678 -42.00 -10.40 -11.84
CA GLY A 678 -41.36 -9.08 -11.92
C GLY A 678 -40.47 -8.95 -13.16
N LEU A 679 -39.63 -9.96 -13.43
CA LEU A 679 -38.78 -10.00 -14.63
C LEU A 679 -39.62 -9.98 -15.91
N SER A 680 -40.71 -10.74 -15.97
CA SER A 680 -41.63 -10.76 -17.10
C SER A 680 -42.33 -9.42 -17.31
N LYS A 681 -42.71 -8.70 -16.24
CA LYS A 681 -43.26 -7.35 -16.34
C LYS A 681 -42.21 -6.36 -16.89
N VAL A 682 -40.98 -6.38 -16.37
CA VAL A 682 -39.88 -5.53 -16.86
C VAL A 682 -39.56 -5.81 -18.34
N GLU A 683 -39.45 -7.08 -18.74
CA GLU A 683 -39.21 -7.46 -20.13
C GLU A 683 -40.36 -7.01 -21.05
N THR A 684 -41.60 -7.13 -20.59
CA THR A 684 -42.79 -6.69 -21.32
C THR A 684 -42.80 -5.17 -21.54
N ALA A 685 -42.49 -4.39 -20.50
CA ALA A 685 -42.40 -2.93 -20.58
C ALA A 685 -41.25 -2.46 -21.50
N ILE A 686 -40.12 -3.18 -21.51
CA ILE A 686 -39.02 -2.95 -22.46
C ILE A 686 -39.45 -3.29 -23.91
N LYS A 687 -40.17 -4.40 -24.12
CA LYS A 687 -40.69 -4.81 -25.43
C LYS A 687 -41.69 -3.82 -26.03
N GLN A 688 -42.55 -3.22 -25.20
CA GLN A 688 -43.50 -2.18 -25.64
C GLN A 688 -42.80 -0.94 -26.21
N LYS A 689 -41.53 -0.69 -25.88
CA LYS A 689 -40.71 0.41 -26.42
C LYS A 689 -39.93 0.05 -27.69
N GLY A 690 -40.15 -1.14 -28.26
CA GLY A 690 -39.45 -1.62 -29.46
C GLY A 690 -38.06 -2.22 -29.22
N TYR A 691 -37.73 -2.55 -27.98
CA TYR A 691 -36.49 -3.21 -27.59
C TYR A 691 -36.76 -4.67 -27.15
N GLY A 692 -35.73 -5.39 -26.73
CA GLY A 692 -35.85 -6.71 -26.11
C GLY A 692 -34.58 -7.02 -25.33
N PHE A 693 -34.53 -8.15 -24.63
CA PHE A 693 -33.27 -8.64 -24.10
C PHE A 693 -32.47 -9.37 -25.17
N MET A 694 -31.14 -9.31 -25.07
CA MET A 694 -30.23 -10.10 -25.90
C MET A 694 -30.40 -11.59 -25.55
N TRP A 695 -30.67 -12.42 -26.55
CA TRP A 695 -30.94 -13.85 -26.37
C TRP A 695 -30.65 -14.64 -27.64
N SER A 696 -30.06 -15.83 -27.50
CA SER A 696 -29.92 -16.80 -28.59
C SER A 696 -30.27 -18.22 -28.13
N GLU A 697 -30.64 -19.08 -29.09
CA GLU A 697 -31.00 -20.48 -28.79
C GLU A 697 -29.80 -21.26 -28.21
N HIS A 698 -28.58 -20.95 -28.64
CA HIS A 698 -27.35 -21.56 -28.12
C HIS A 698 -27.00 -21.07 -26.71
N LEU A 699 -26.97 -19.75 -26.49
CA LEU A 699 -26.40 -19.14 -25.28
C LEU A 699 -27.44 -18.71 -24.24
N GLY A 700 -28.74 -18.84 -24.51
CA GLY A 700 -29.78 -18.25 -23.68
C GLY A 700 -29.68 -16.72 -23.65
N TYR A 701 -29.91 -16.11 -22.49
CA TYR A 701 -29.72 -14.68 -22.32
C TYR A 701 -28.23 -14.32 -22.37
N ILE A 702 -27.91 -13.34 -23.22
CA ILE A 702 -26.54 -12.89 -23.45
C ILE A 702 -26.19 -11.79 -22.44
N LEU A 703 -25.02 -11.95 -21.81
CA LEU A 703 -24.49 -11.08 -20.76
C LEU A 703 -22.99 -10.84 -20.95
N THR A 704 -22.48 -9.86 -20.20
CA THR A 704 -21.16 -9.27 -20.42
C THR A 704 -20.02 -10.24 -20.15
N CYS A 705 -20.11 -11.00 -19.06
CA CYS A 705 -19.16 -12.05 -18.72
C CYS A 705 -19.67 -13.41 -19.21
N PRO A 706 -18.87 -14.21 -19.93
CA PRO A 706 -19.26 -15.56 -20.36
C PRO A 706 -19.71 -16.47 -19.21
N SER A 707 -19.25 -16.26 -17.98
CA SER A 707 -19.71 -17.03 -16.81
C SER A 707 -21.16 -16.75 -16.40
N ASN A 708 -21.78 -15.69 -16.91
CA ASN A 708 -23.17 -15.31 -16.63
C ASN A 708 -24.13 -15.71 -17.77
N LEU A 709 -23.68 -16.33 -18.86
CA LEU A 709 -24.57 -16.74 -19.96
C LEU A 709 -25.64 -17.77 -19.55
N GLY A 710 -26.63 -17.95 -20.41
CA GLY A 710 -27.75 -18.87 -20.23
C GLY A 710 -28.88 -18.20 -19.47
N THR A 711 -29.09 -18.66 -18.24
CA THR A 711 -30.07 -18.11 -17.31
C THR A 711 -29.63 -16.77 -16.71
N GLY A 712 -28.32 -16.52 -16.61
CA GLY A 712 -27.72 -15.50 -15.73
C GLY A 712 -27.97 -15.70 -14.23
N LEU A 713 -28.60 -16.81 -13.85
CA LEU A 713 -29.25 -16.94 -12.56
C LEU A 713 -28.25 -17.27 -11.45
N ARG A 714 -28.46 -16.65 -10.30
CA ARG A 714 -27.94 -17.10 -9.01
C ARG A 714 -29.07 -17.12 -8.00
N GLY A 715 -29.69 -18.28 -7.85
CA GLY A 715 -30.64 -18.64 -6.81
C GLY A 715 -29.90 -19.32 -5.66
N GLY A 716 -30.22 -18.93 -4.43
CA GLY A 716 -29.52 -19.43 -3.26
C GLY A 716 -30.15 -19.00 -1.94
N VAL A 717 -29.64 -19.58 -0.87
CA VAL A 717 -30.12 -19.37 0.49
C VAL A 717 -28.97 -19.10 1.44
N HIS A 718 -29.21 -18.31 2.48
CA HIS A 718 -28.36 -18.29 3.66
C HIS A 718 -28.72 -19.48 4.55
N LEU A 719 -27.92 -20.54 4.45
CA LEU A 719 -28.11 -21.81 5.14
C LEU A 719 -27.14 -21.96 6.32
N LYS A 720 -27.70 -22.20 7.51
CA LYS A 720 -26.97 -22.51 8.74
C LYS A 720 -26.84 -24.03 8.89
N ILE A 721 -25.64 -24.56 8.65
CA ILE A 721 -25.31 -26.00 8.73
C ILE A 721 -23.96 -26.21 9.44
N PRO A 722 -23.85 -25.90 10.74
CA PRO A 722 -22.59 -25.92 11.47
C PRO A 722 -21.91 -27.30 11.56
N LEU A 723 -22.63 -28.42 11.44
CA LEU A 723 -22.07 -29.76 11.55
C LEU A 723 -21.69 -30.36 10.19
N VAL A 724 -22.55 -30.23 9.17
CA VAL A 724 -22.27 -30.69 7.80
C VAL A 724 -21.11 -29.91 7.20
N SER A 725 -21.02 -28.60 7.48
CA SER A 725 -19.93 -27.78 6.95
C SER A 725 -18.55 -28.11 7.51
N GLN A 726 -18.47 -28.82 8.64
CA GLN A 726 -17.23 -29.33 9.23
C GLN A 726 -16.82 -30.71 8.70
N GLN A 727 -17.67 -31.39 7.92
CA GLN A 727 -17.33 -32.70 7.35
C GLN A 727 -16.32 -32.52 6.21
N LYS A 728 -15.28 -33.36 6.16
CA LYS A 728 -14.27 -33.36 5.08
C LYS A 728 -14.89 -33.60 3.70
N GLU A 729 -16.04 -34.27 3.66
CA GLU A 729 -16.85 -34.52 2.48
C GLU A 729 -17.58 -33.27 1.95
N PHE A 730 -17.70 -32.17 2.72
CA PHE A 730 -18.61 -31.07 2.41
C PHE A 730 -18.42 -30.45 1.02
N SER A 731 -17.17 -30.25 0.58
CA SER A 731 -16.91 -29.75 -0.79
C SER A 731 -17.44 -30.72 -1.84
N ARG A 732 -17.13 -32.03 -1.69
CA ARG A 732 -17.58 -33.07 -2.63
C ARG A 732 -19.11 -33.22 -2.65
N ILE A 733 -19.76 -33.03 -1.50
CA ILE A 733 -21.23 -33.01 -1.39
C ILE A 733 -21.79 -31.85 -2.22
N LEU A 734 -21.24 -30.64 -2.09
CA LEU A 734 -21.66 -29.49 -2.90
C LEU A 734 -21.38 -29.69 -4.40
N ASP A 735 -20.20 -30.21 -4.76
CA ASP A 735 -19.82 -30.51 -6.14
C ASP A 735 -20.79 -31.51 -6.80
N ALA A 736 -21.12 -32.60 -6.10
CA ALA A 736 -22.09 -33.61 -6.56
C ALA A 736 -23.54 -33.08 -6.64
N LEU A 737 -23.90 -32.09 -5.81
CA LEU A 737 -25.18 -31.38 -5.86
C LEU A 737 -25.22 -30.26 -6.92
N ARG A 738 -24.09 -29.94 -7.58
CA ARG A 738 -23.93 -28.77 -8.47
C ARG A 738 -24.23 -27.44 -7.75
N LEU A 739 -23.85 -27.35 -6.48
CA LEU A 739 -23.98 -26.18 -5.63
C LEU A 739 -22.61 -25.56 -5.30
N GLN A 740 -22.60 -24.27 -4.98
CA GLN A 740 -21.43 -23.52 -4.54
C GLN A 740 -21.74 -22.77 -3.25
N LYS A 741 -20.71 -22.61 -2.40
CA LYS A 741 -20.78 -21.87 -1.13
C LYS A 741 -20.01 -20.55 -1.19
N ARG A 742 -20.48 -19.56 -0.44
CA ARG A 742 -19.76 -18.33 -0.06
C ARG A 742 -20.09 -17.96 1.39
N GLY A 743 -19.31 -17.07 2.01
CA GLY A 743 -19.78 -16.40 3.23
C GLY A 743 -20.97 -15.49 2.92
N ALA A 744 -21.77 -15.19 3.95
CA ALA A 744 -23.04 -14.46 3.80
C ALA A 744 -22.90 -12.98 3.40
N GLY A 745 -21.68 -12.44 3.31
CA GLY A 745 -21.42 -11.04 2.96
C GLY A 745 -20.92 -10.78 1.54
N GLY A 746 -20.58 -11.80 0.74
CA GLY A 746 -20.08 -11.59 -0.62
C GLY A 746 -19.06 -12.61 -1.13
N VAL A 747 -18.37 -12.25 -2.22
CA VAL A 747 -17.46 -13.11 -2.98
C VAL A 747 -16.29 -13.63 -2.12
N ASP A 748 -15.77 -12.78 -1.26
CA ASP A 748 -14.53 -13.00 -0.50
C ASP A 748 -14.75 -12.92 1.02
N THR A 749 -15.99 -13.12 1.48
CA THR A 749 -16.32 -13.15 2.92
C THR A 749 -16.28 -14.57 3.47
N GLU A 750 -15.74 -14.74 4.67
CA GLU A 750 -15.79 -16.02 5.38
C GLU A 750 -17.17 -16.31 5.99
N SER A 751 -17.47 -17.60 6.18
CA SER A 751 -18.69 -18.06 6.84
C SER A 751 -18.62 -17.89 8.35
N VAL A 752 -19.47 -17.04 8.93
CA VAL A 752 -19.58 -16.87 10.38
C VAL A 752 -20.58 -17.86 10.96
N GLY A 753 -20.20 -18.60 12.00
CA GLY A 753 -21.12 -19.45 12.78
C GLY A 753 -21.77 -20.61 12.02
N GLY A 754 -21.12 -21.12 10.97
CA GLY A 754 -21.66 -22.20 10.13
C GLY A 754 -22.74 -21.75 9.13
N ILE A 755 -22.84 -20.45 8.85
CA ILE A 755 -23.79 -19.88 7.88
C ILE A 755 -23.10 -19.66 6.53
N PHE A 756 -23.69 -20.19 5.46
CA PHE A 756 -23.19 -20.11 4.09
C PHE A 756 -24.26 -19.59 3.13
N ASP A 757 -23.87 -18.77 2.16
CA ASP A 757 -24.63 -18.53 0.92
C ASP A 757 -24.46 -19.73 0.00
N ILE A 758 -25.43 -20.64 0.02
CA ILE A 758 -25.49 -21.86 -0.80
C ILE A 758 -26.35 -21.56 -2.04
N SER A 759 -25.77 -21.70 -3.23
CA SER A 759 -26.39 -21.31 -4.50
C SER A 759 -26.05 -22.25 -5.65
N ASN A 760 -26.79 -22.19 -6.76
CA ASN A 760 -26.50 -22.97 -7.97
C ASN A 760 -25.10 -22.64 -8.54
N SER A 761 -24.35 -23.66 -8.97
CA SER A 761 -23.08 -23.50 -9.69
C SER A 761 -23.27 -23.31 -11.20
N ASP A 762 -24.27 -24.00 -11.76
CA ASP A 762 -24.60 -24.00 -13.18
C ASP A 762 -25.39 -22.75 -13.59
N ARG A 763 -25.20 -22.25 -14.81
CA ARG A 763 -26.03 -21.18 -15.41
C ARG A 763 -26.46 -21.44 -16.84
N LEU A 764 -25.69 -22.25 -17.57
CA LEU A 764 -25.91 -22.66 -18.95
C LEU A 764 -26.34 -24.15 -19.02
N GLY A 765 -26.86 -24.60 -20.15
CA GLY A 765 -27.35 -25.99 -20.35
C GLY A 765 -28.55 -26.48 -19.51
N SER A 766 -29.05 -25.71 -18.55
CA SER A 766 -30.25 -26.03 -17.77
C SER A 766 -31.04 -24.77 -17.39
N SER A 767 -32.36 -24.88 -17.28
CA SER A 767 -33.26 -23.73 -17.11
C SER A 767 -33.24 -23.10 -15.72
N GLU A 768 -33.84 -21.92 -15.58
CA GLU A 768 -34.00 -21.25 -14.29
C GLU A 768 -34.74 -22.13 -13.27
N VAL A 769 -35.84 -22.76 -13.69
CA VAL A 769 -36.56 -23.79 -12.90
C VAL A 769 -35.66 -24.96 -12.53
N GLU A 770 -34.93 -25.57 -13.48
CA GLU A 770 -34.05 -26.72 -13.21
C GLU A 770 -32.96 -26.35 -12.18
N GLN A 771 -32.38 -25.15 -12.27
CA GLN A 771 -31.34 -24.66 -11.36
C GLN A 771 -31.88 -24.35 -9.96
N VAL A 772 -33.01 -23.65 -9.85
CA VAL A 772 -33.64 -23.37 -8.54
C VAL A 772 -34.13 -24.67 -7.89
N GLN A 773 -34.60 -25.64 -8.68
CA GLN A 773 -34.95 -26.96 -8.16
C GLN A 773 -33.73 -27.72 -7.59
N ARG A 774 -32.55 -27.64 -8.23
CA ARG A 774 -31.30 -28.22 -7.68
C ARG A 774 -30.95 -27.60 -6.32
N VAL A 775 -31.13 -26.28 -6.16
CA VAL A 775 -30.94 -25.59 -4.88
C VAL A 775 -31.93 -26.11 -3.83
N ILE A 776 -33.23 -26.18 -4.16
CA ILE A 776 -34.26 -26.69 -3.24
C ILE A 776 -33.96 -28.13 -2.81
N ASP A 777 -33.68 -29.03 -3.75
CA ASP A 777 -33.43 -30.45 -3.47
C ASP A 777 -32.12 -30.67 -2.69
N GLY A 778 -31.05 -29.95 -3.06
CA GLY A 778 -29.75 -30.06 -2.41
C GLY A 778 -29.72 -29.44 -1.02
N VAL A 779 -30.37 -28.30 -0.80
CA VAL A 779 -30.52 -27.70 0.53
C VAL A 779 -31.32 -28.60 1.46
N ASN A 780 -32.39 -29.23 0.99
CA ASN A 780 -33.13 -30.22 1.79
C ASN A 780 -32.26 -31.42 2.19
N LEU A 781 -31.38 -31.91 1.31
CA LEU A 781 -30.44 -32.98 1.65
C LEU A 781 -29.38 -32.52 2.67
N LEU A 782 -28.83 -31.31 2.52
CA LEU A 782 -27.90 -30.74 3.50
C LEU A 782 -28.57 -30.58 4.89
N ILE A 783 -29.83 -30.17 4.94
CA ILE A 783 -30.61 -30.09 6.19
C ILE A 783 -30.87 -31.48 6.79
N ALA A 784 -31.11 -32.51 5.97
CA ALA A 784 -31.26 -33.89 6.45
C ALA A 784 -29.95 -34.47 7.02
N MET A 785 -28.83 -34.21 6.35
CA MET A 785 -27.48 -34.53 6.84
C MET A 785 -27.18 -33.79 8.17
N GLU A 786 -27.53 -32.51 8.28
CA GLU A 786 -27.36 -31.72 9.51
C GLU A 786 -28.19 -32.30 10.66
N LYS A 787 -29.45 -32.66 10.40
CA LYS A 787 -30.33 -33.32 11.38
C LYS A 787 -29.80 -34.68 11.83
N SER A 788 -29.13 -35.43 10.95
CA SER A 788 -28.47 -36.69 11.31
C SER A 788 -27.30 -36.43 12.26
N LEU A 789 -26.43 -35.46 11.94
CA LEU A 789 -25.29 -35.08 12.79
C LEU A 789 -25.73 -34.48 14.14
N GLU A 790 -26.79 -33.67 14.18
CA GLU A 790 -27.42 -33.17 15.41
C GLU A 790 -27.90 -34.31 16.32
N GLN A 791 -28.24 -35.48 15.75
CA GLN A 791 -28.65 -36.69 16.45
C GLN A 791 -27.47 -37.66 16.73
N GLY A 792 -26.24 -37.28 16.41
CA GLY A 792 -25.05 -38.13 16.56
C GLY A 792 -24.95 -39.27 15.52
N GLN A 793 -25.74 -39.23 14.45
CA GLN A 793 -25.73 -40.22 13.38
C GLN A 793 -24.75 -39.82 12.27
N ALA A 794 -24.00 -40.80 11.76
CA ALA A 794 -23.05 -40.58 10.65
C ALA A 794 -23.78 -40.39 9.30
N ILE A 795 -23.31 -39.44 8.48
CA ILE A 795 -23.92 -39.12 7.18
C ILE A 795 -23.46 -40.04 6.02
N THR A 796 -22.73 -41.11 6.33
CA THR A 796 -22.06 -41.98 5.35
C THR A 796 -23.04 -42.55 4.32
N SER A 797 -24.25 -42.95 4.75
CA SER A 797 -25.25 -43.51 3.82
C SER A 797 -25.82 -42.47 2.85
N GLN A 798 -26.01 -41.21 3.27
CA GLN A 798 -26.41 -40.15 2.34
C GLN A 798 -25.26 -39.80 1.39
N TYR A 799 -24.04 -39.67 1.91
CA TYR A 799 -22.84 -39.36 1.15
C TYR A 799 -22.55 -40.40 0.06
N GLU A 800 -22.46 -41.69 0.41
CA GLU A 800 -22.17 -42.78 -0.54
C GLU A 800 -23.17 -42.84 -1.70
N ARG A 801 -24.46 -42.56 -1.43
CA ARG A 801 -25.52 -42.56 -2.45
C ARG A 801 -25.43 -41.36 -3.37
N LEU A 802 -25.11 -40.19 -2.83
CA LEU A 802 -24.85 -38.99 -3.61
C LEU A 802 -23.63 -39.20 -4.50
N MET A 803 -22.55 -39.76 -3.95
CA MET A 803 -21.36 -40.14 -4.72
C MET A 803 -21.62 -41.25 -5.74
N SER A 804 -22.59 -42.14 -5.50
CA SER A 804 -23.08 -43.12 -6.49
C SER A 804 -24.03 -42.51 -7.55
N GLY A 805 -24.07 -41.18 -7.69
CA GLY A 805 -24.86 -40.46 -8.69
C GLY A 805 -26.37 -40.44 -8.43
N LYS A 806 -26.85 -40.75 -7.22
CA LYS A 806 -28.29 -40.68 -6.92
C LYS A 806 -28.72 -39.24 -6.64
N HIS A 807 -29.82 -38.83 -7.29
CA HIS A 807 -30.41 -37.52 -7.10
C HIS A 807 -30.85 -37.30 -5.63
N ALA A 808 -30.63 -36.09 -5.10
CA ALA A 808 -30.90 -35.75 -3.69
C ALA A 808 -32.31 -36.15 -3.23
N ARG A 809 -33.33 -35.93 -4.07
CA ARG A 809 -34.72 -36.34 -3.83
C ARG A 809 -34.89 -37.84 -3.55
N VAL A 810 -34.20 -38.71 -4.30
CA VAL A 810 -34.25 -40.17 -4.14
C VAL A 810 -33.59 -40.61 -2.83
N ILE A 811 -32.60 -39.84 -2.35
CA ILE A 811 -31.98 -40.07 -1.04
C ILE A 811 -32.98 -39.72 0.07
N LEU A 812 -33.56 -38.51 0.00
CA LEU A 812 -34.58 -37.99 0.93
C LEU A 812 -35.85 -38.85 1.02
N GLU A 813 -36.31 -39.41 -0.10
CA GLU A 813 -37.48 -40.30 -0.12
C GLU A 813 -37.27 -41.59 0.67
N ARG A 814 -36.05 -42.14 0.69
CA ARG A 814 -35.75 -43.39 1.40
C ARG A 814 -35.51 -43.20 2.90
N GLU A 815 -35.14 -41.99 3.35
CA GLU A 815 -35.06 -41.67 4.79
C GLU A 815 -36.44 -41.64 5.47
N LYS A 816 -37.52 -41.47 4.69
CA LYS A 816 -38.90 -41.58 5.17
C LYS A 816 -39.35 -43.03 5.40
N ALA A 817 -38.52 -44.02 5.06
CA ALA A 817 -38.81 -45.44 5.29
C ALA A 817 -38.16 -45.94 6.60
N PRO A 818 -38.90 -46.60 7.51
CA PRO A 818 -38.36 -47.05 8.78
C PRO A 818 -37.36 -48.20 8.60
N VAL A 819 -36.23 -48.14 9.31
CA VAL A 819 -35.20 -49.20 9.35
C VAL A 819 -35.14 -49.79 10.75
N ILE A 820 -35.14 -51.12 10.83
CA ILE A 820 -35.11 -51.91 12.06
C ILE A 820 -33.65 -52.02 12.54
N LEU A 821 -33.45 -51.85 13.85
CA LEU A 821 -32.15 -51.98 14.53
C LEU A 821 -31.77 -53.46 14.73
N GLU A 822 -30.51 -53.80 14.47
CA GLU A 822 -29.86 -54.95 15.09
C GLU A 822 -28.40 -54.61 15.44
N ASN A 823 -27.95 -55.10 16.60
CA ASN A 823 -26.70 -54.70 17.24
C ASN A 823 -25.48 -55.44 16.66
N LEU A 824 -24.30 -54.82 16.73
CA LEU A 824 -23.01 -55.49 16.98
C LEU A 824 -21.96 -54.45 17.41
N GLU A 825 -21.15 -54.76 18.43
CA GLU A 825 -20.11 -53.87 18.97
C GLU A 825 -18.88 -53.84 18.05
N PRO A 826 -18.19 -52.69 17.89
CA PRO A 826 -17.00 -52.60 17.05
C PRO A 826 -15.72 -53.01 17.77
N ASP A 827 -14.89 -53.79 17.07
CA ASP A 827 -13.62 -54.33 17.56
C ASP A 827 -12.54 -53.25 17.72
N ARG A 828 -11.75 -53.36 18.78
CA ARG A 828 -10.82 -52.33 19.29
C ARG A 828 -9.54 -52.20 18.47
N ALA A 829 -9.31 -53.10 17.51
CA ALA A 829 -8.09 -53.18 16.71
C ALA A 829 -8.10 -52.31 15.43
N GLN A 830 -9.27 -51.87 14.93
CA GLN A 830 -9.35 -51.04 13.70
C GLN A 830 -9.29 -49.52 13.96
N GLN A 831 -9.33 -49.09 15.23
CA GLN A 831 -9.31 -47.67 15.58
C GLN A 831 -7.92 -47.03 15.50
N GLU A 832 -6.84 -47.81 15.57
CA GLU A 832 -5.47 -47.26 15.57
C GLU A 832 -4.94 -46.99 14.15
N GLU A 833 -5.38 -47.74 13.13
CA GLU A 833 -4.86 -47.60 11.76
C GLU A 833 -5.62 -46.54 10.92
N ALA A 834 -6.90 -46.32 11.22
CA ALA A 834 -7.71 -45.30 10.53
C ALA A 834 -7.41 -43.85 10.98
N ALA A 835 -6.82 -43.67 12.17
CA ALA A 835 -6.53 -42.35 12.73
C ALA A 835 -5.39 -41.62 12.00
N ALA A 836 -4.39 -42.35 11.48
CA ALA A 836 -3.18 -41.78 10.91
C ALA A 836 -3.34 -41.21 9.47
N ALA A 837 -4.37 -41.62 8.74
CA ALA A 837 -4.50 -41.32 7.30
C ALA A 837 -5.40 -40.11 6.96
N ALA A 838 -6.02 -39.47 7.96
CA ALA A 838 -6.84 -38.27 7.77
C ALA A 838 -6.09 -36.96 8.12
N GLU A 839 -4.83 -37.05 8.56
CA GLU A 839 -4.06 -35.93 9.10
C GLU A 839 -3.08 -35.33 8.09
N ASP A 840 -3.50 -34.29 7.36
CA ASP A 840 -2.56 -33.18 7.10
C ASP A 840 -3.28 -31.83 6.95
N ASN A 841 -3.30 -31.06 8.03
CA ASN A 841 -3.63 -29.63 8.03
C ASN A 841 -2.46 -28.81 8.61
N PHE A 842 -1.24 -29.37 8.58
CA PHE A 842 -0.06 -28.69 9.08
C PHE A 842 0.36 -27.59 8.10
N PRO A 843 0.56 -26.33 8.53
CA PRO A 843 0.93 -25.25 7.62
C PRO A 843 2.30 -25.52 6.95
N ASP A 844 2.45 -25.13 5.68
CA ASP A 844 3.77 -25.09 5.04
C ASP A 844 4.56 -23.91 5.59
N LEU A 845 5.50 -24.24 6.48
CA LEU A 845 6.38 -23.29 7.17
C LEU A 845 7.79 -23.24 6.55
N SER A 846 8.00 -23.87 5.39
CA SER A 846 9.33 -24.03 4.75
C SER A 846 10.00 -22.72 4.34
N ARG A 847 9.25 -21.62 4.30
CA ARG A 847 9.72 -20.28 3.90
C ARG A 847 9.68 -19.26 5.05
N HIS A 848 9.39 -19.71 6.27
CA HIS A 848 9.04 -18.83 7.39
C HIS A 848 10.21 -18.59 8.35
N ASN A 849 10.53 -17.32 8.58
CA ASN A 849 11.59 -16.84 9.47
C ASN A 849 11.02 -16.22 10.77
N ASN A 850 10.35 -17.04 11.58
CA ASN A 850 9.83 -16.64 12.90
C ASN A 850 10.03 -17.74 13.95
N TRP A 851 9.87 -17.42 15.24
CA TRP A 851 10.08 -18.38 16.32
C TRP A 851 9.03 -19.50 16.31
N MET A 852 7.76 -19.16 16.08
CA MET A 852 6.68 -20.15 15.94
C MET A 852 7.01 -21.18 14.85
N SER A 853 7.48 -20.76 13.67
CA SER A 853 7.83 -21.68 12.57
C SER A 853 9.05 -22.55 12.84
N ARG A 854 9.94 -22.11 13.72
CA ARG A 854 11.10 -22.90 14.19
C ARG A 854 10.75 -23.90 15.30
N CYS A 855 9.69 -23.62 16.05
CA CYS A 855 9.27 -24.43 17.20
C CYS A 855 8.18 -25.44 16.81
N LEU A 856 7.16 -25.02 16.06
CA LEU A 856 5.99 -25.84 15.73
C LEU A 856 6.37 -27.02 14.83
N THR A 857 6.42 -28.23 15.39
CA THR A 857 6.52 -29.47 14.62
C THR A 857 5.14 -30.05 14.32
N ARG A 858 5.09 -31.00 13.37
CA ARG A 858 3.85 -31.66 12.96
C ARG A 858 3.23 -32.49 14.08
N GLU A 859 4.05 -33.12 14.90
CA GLU A 859 3.64 -33.90 16.06
C GLU A 859 2.96 -32.99 17.09
N MET A 860 3.58 -31.85 17.41
CA MET A 860 2.99 -30.86 18.33
C MET A 860 1.72 -30.23 17.76
N TYR A 861 1.69 -29.90 16.47
CA TYR A 861 0.46 -29.42 15.83
C TYR A 861 -0.65 -30.46 15.92
N ASN A 862 -0.38 -31.75 15.66
CA ASN A 862 -1.39 -32.80 15.77
C ASN A 862 -1.90 -32.99 17.20
N GLN A 863 -1.05 -32.79 18.21
CA GLN A 863 -1.42 -32.80 19.63
C GLN A 863 -2.26 -31.57 20.02
N LEU A 864 -1.92 -30.39 19.53
CA LEU A 864 -2.47 -29.11 20.00
C LEU A 864 -3.67 -28.59 19.18
N LYS A 865 -3.82 -28.97 17.90
CA LYS A 865 -4.83 -28.43 16.96
C LYS A 865 -6.29 -28.62 17.41
N SER A 866 -6.56 -29.66 18.20
CA SER A 866 -7.90 -29.97 18.73
C SER A 866 -8.21 -29.23 20.04
N LEU A 867 -7.20 -28.64 20.68
CA LEU A 867 -7.34 -27.90 21.93
C LEU A 867 -7.89 -26.50 21.68
N LYS A 868 -8.63 -26.02 22.67
CA LYS A 868 -9.16 -24.66 22.73
C LYS A 868 -9.13 -24.17 24.17
N THR A 869 -8.89 -22.89 24.34
CA THR A 869 -8.96 -22.22 25.64
C THR A 869 -10.42 -22.16 26.13
N PRO A 870 -10.68 -21.87 27.43
CA PRO A 870 -12.04 -21.73 27.94
C PRO A 870 -12.88 -20.70 27.19
N SER A 871 -12.26 -19.65 26.64
CA SER A 871 -12.93 -18.62 25.83
C SER A 871 -13.19 -19.04 24.37
N GLY A 872 -12.66 -20.18 23.91
CA GLY A 872 -12.74 -20.64 22.52
C GLY A 872 -11.69 -20.06 21.57
N TYR A 873 -10.52 -19.67 22.10
CA TYR A 873 -9.33 -19.42 21.27
C TYR A 873 -8.67 -20.76 20.91
N THR A 874 -8.17 -20.89 19.68
CA THR A 874 -7.63 -22.15 19.11
C THR A 874 -6.19 -21.97 18.66
N LEU A 875 -5.46 -23.08 18.49
CA LEU A 875 -4.09 -23.06 18.01
C LEU A 875 -3.94 -22.28 16.70
N ASP A 876 -4.80 -22.56 15.71
CA ASP A 876 -4.78 -21.90 14.40
C ASP A 876 -4.90 -20.39 14.53
N LYS A 877 -5.82 -19.88 15.37
CA LYS A 877 -5.94 -18.44 15.64
C LYS A 877 -4.68 -17.86 16.29
N ALA A 878 -4.06 -18.61 17.20
CA ALA A 878 -2.85 -18.19 17.90
C ALA A 878 -1.65 -18.08 16.95
N ILE A 879 -1.54 -18.97 15.94
CA ILE A 879 -0.45 -18.99 14.96
C ILE A 879 -0.75 -18.22 13.66
N GLN A 880 -2.00 -17.83 13.38
CA GLN A 880 -2.43 -17.23 12.11
C GLN A 880 -1.53 -16.07 11.67
N THR A 881 -1.17 -15.18 12.61
CA THR A 881 -0.26 -14.04 12.35
C THR A 881 1.09 -14.48 11.79
N GLY A 882 1.65 -15.61 12.25
CA GLY A 882 2.89 -16.16 11.72
C GLY A 882 2.71 -17.05 10.50
N VAL A 883 1.55 -17.68 10.30
CA VAL A 883 1.25 -18.47 9.09
C VAL A 883 1.09 -17.56 7.88
N ASP A 884 0.27 -16.51 8.00
CA ASP A 884 0.02 -15.52 6.94
C ASP A 884 1.26 -14.69 6.59
N ASN A 885 2.14 -14.48 7.56
CA ASN A 885 3.30 -13.61 7.43
C ASN A 885 4.59 -14.41 7.63
N PRO A 886 5.28 -14.83 6.55
CA PRO A 886 6.53 -15.59 6.61
C PRO A 886 7.72 -14.93 7.34
N GLY A 887 7.55 -13.72 7.88
CA GLY A 887 8.60 -12.99 8.60
C GLY A 887 9.56 -12.28 7.67
N HIS A 888 10.46 -11.49 8.28
CA HIS A 888 11.44 -10.68 7.55
C HIS A 888 12.77 -11.45 7.44
N PRO A 889 13.48 -11.48 6.29
CA PRO A 889 14.69 -12.29 6.11
C PRO A 889 15.79 -12.05 7.15
N PHE A 890 15.87 -10.83 7.68
CA PHE A 890 16.92 -10.41 8.62
C PHE A 890 16.47 -10.27 10.08
N ILE A 891 15.17 -10.45 10.38
CA ILE A 891 14.62 -10.25 11.74
C ILE A 891 13.75 -11.45 12.13
N MET A 892 14.12 -12.11 13.23
CA MET A 892 13.35 -13.22 13.81
C MET A 892 12.11 -12.70 14.55
N THR A 893 10.94 -12.74 13.91
CA THR A 893 9.67 -12.35 14.55
C THR A 893 9.13 -13.49 15.44
N VAL A 894 8.05 -13.24 16.19
CA VAL A 894 7.48 -14.27 17.09
C VAL A 894 6.65 -15.29 16.33
N GLY A 895 5.68 -14.84 15.53
CA GLY A 895 4.82 -15.71 14.72
C GLY A 895 3.60 -16.30 15.45
N CYS A 896 3.38 -15.98 16.73
CA CYS A 896 2.13 -16.29 17.43
C CYS A 896 1.74 -15.18 18.41
N VAL A 897 0.46 -15.16 18.79
CA VAL A 897 -0.16 -14.24 19.76
C VAL A 897 -1.15 -14.98 20.67
N ALA A 898 -1.38 -14.43 21.86
CA ALA A 898 -2.37 -14.93 22.82
C ALA A 898 -3.74 -14.24 22.66
N GLY A 899 -4.81 -15.02 22.75
CA GLY A 899 -6.19 -14.54 22.70
C GLY A 899 -6.80 -14.33 24.08
N ASP A 900 -6.25 -14.98 25.10
CA ASP A 900 -6.61 -14.88 26.52
C ASP A 900 -5.40 -15.26 27.38
N GLU A 901 -5.57 -15.30 28.70
CA GLU A 901 -4.49 -15.65 29.61
C GLU A 901 -4.15 -17.16 29.53
N GLU A 902 -5.19 -17.99 29.45
CA GLU A 902 -5.11 -19.46 29.37
C GLU A 902 -4.46 -19.97 28.08
N THR A 903 -4.33 -19.14 27.04
CA THR A 903 -3.57 -19.45 25.82
C THR A 903 -2.16 -19.95 26.16
N TYR A 904 -1.50 -19.33 27.14
CA TYR A 904 -0.14 -19.70 27.54
C TYR A 904 -0.06 -21.06 28.26
N ASP A 905 -1.14 -21.51 28.90
CA ASP A 905 -1.21 -22.83 29.55
C ASP A 905 -1.67 -23.93 28.57
N VAL A 906 -2.73 -23.65 27.79
CA VAL A 906 -3.37 -24.61 26.88
C VAL A 906 -2.49 -24.94 25.68
N PHE A 907 -1.69 -23.98 25.21
CA PHE A 907 -0.75 -24.17 24.11
C PHE A 907 0.72 -24.08 24.56
N ALA A 908 0.99 -24.34 25.85
CA ALA A 908 2.31 -24.25 26.47
C ALA A 908 3.40 -25.00 25.70
N ASP A 909 3.10 -26.17 25.12
CA ASP A 909 4.08 -26.96 24.38
C ASP A 909 4.58 -26.27 23.09
N LEU A 910 3.83 -25.31 22.54
CA LEU A 910 4.31 -24.39 21.49
C LEU A 910 4.85 -23.09 22.08
N PHE A 911 4.13 -22.49 23.04
CA PHE A 911 4.47 -21.16 23.55
C PHE A 911 5.77 -21.16 24.38
N ASP A 912 6.05 -22.19 25.18
CA ASP A 912 7.28 -22.26 25.99
C ASP A 912 8.55 -22.34 25.12
N PRO A 913 8.64 -23.19 24.07
CA PRO A 913 9.76 -23.12 23.12
C PRO A 913 9.91 -21.76 22.42
N VAL A 914 8.80 -21.12 22.04
CA VAL A 914 8.81 -19.80 21.39
C VAL A 914 9.29 -18.71 22.35
N ILE A 915 8.83 -18.74 23.61
CA ILE A 915 9.25 -17.85 24.69
C ILE A 915 10.73 -18.07 24.99
N GLY A 916 11.17 -19.32 25.12
CA GLY A 916 12.57 -19.68 25.32
C GLY A 916 13.47 -19.19 24.20
N GLY A 917 13.09 -19.40 22.94
CA GLY A 917 13.81 -18.87 21.77
C GLY A 917 13.89 -17.34 21.77
N ARG A 918 12.74 -16.67 21.96
CA ARG A 918 12.65 -15.20 21.93
C ARG A 918 13.35 -14.52 23.11
N HIS A 919 13.37 -15.13 24.29
CA HIS A 919 13.93 -14.57 25.53
C HIS A 919 15.19 -15.32 26.00
N ASN A 920 16.08 -15.64 25.05
CA ASN A 920 17.45 -16.08 25.32
C ASN A 920 17.57 -17.30 26.25
N GLY A 921 16.75 -18.32 26.00
CA GLY A 921 16.75 -19.57 26.77
C GLY A 921 15.95 -19.54 28.06
N TYR A 922 14.97 -18.64 28.19
CA TYR A 922 14.06 -18.64 29.34
C TYR A 922 13.35 -20.00 29.47
N GLN A 923 13.52 -20.68 30.60
CA GLN A 923 13.06 -22.05 30.81
C GLN A 923 11.61 -22.07 31.31
N LYS A 924 10.80 -23.06 30.92
CA LYS A 924 9.43 -23.34 31.43
C LYS A 924 9.32 -23.35 32.96
N THR A 925 10.41 -23.64 33.67
CA THR A 925 10.48 -23.69 35.15
C THR A 925 11.11 -22.45 35.78
N ALA A 926 11.53 -21.45 35.00
CA ALA A 926 12.07 -20.20 35.51
C ALA A 926 10.95 -19.32 36.08
N LEU A 927 11.24 -18.57 37.15
CA LEU A 927 10.30 -17.62 37.73
C LEU A 927 10.71 -16.18 37.38
N HIS A 928 9.73 -15.36 37.04
CA HIS A 928 9.94 -13.97 36.70
C HIS A 928 10.02 -13.12 37.97
N LYS A 929 11.02 -12.23 38.02
CA LYS A 929 11.13 -11.22 39.08
C LYS A 929 10.29 -10.00 38.69
N THR A 930 9.46 -9.51 39.61
CA THR A 930 8.82 -8.20 39.50
C THR A 930 9.39 -7.29 40.58
N ASP A 931 9.79 -6.07 40.22
CA ASP A 931 10.20 -5.04 41.19
C ASP A 931 9.85 -3.67 40.63
N LEU A 932 8.73 -3.13 41.11
CA LEU A 932 8.22 -1.81 40.78
C LEU A 932 8.54 -0.77 41.88
N ASN A 933 9.52 -1.03 42.76
CA ASN A 933 9.94 -0.06 43.77
C ASN A 933 11.02 0.91 43.21
N PRO A 934 10.69 2.19 42.92
CA PRO A 934 11.68 3.12 42.38
C PRO A 934 12.80 3.49 43.36
N ALA A 935 12.65 3.21 44.66
CA ALA A 935 13.71 3.41 45.65
C ALA A 935 14.88 2.41 45.50
N ASN A 936 14.68 1.29 44.78
CA ASN A 936 15.72 0.31 44.50
C ASN A 936 16.61 0.71 43.30
N LEU A 937 16.26 1.76 42.56
CA LEU A 937 17.06 2.28 41.44
C LEU A 937 18.19 3.20 41.95
N ILE A 938 19.42 2.93 41.52
CA ILE A 938 20.64 3.65 41.94
C ILE A 938 21.11 4.58 40.80
N GLY A 939 21.32 5.85 41.12
CA GLY A 939 21.64 6.89 40.13
C GLY A 939 20.50 7.15 39.14
N GLY A 940 20.83 7.68 37.96
CA GLY A 940 19.85 7.96 36.92
C GLY A 940 19.03 9.23 37.13
N ASP A 941 19.36 9.99 38.18
CA ASP A 941 19.01 11.40 38.41
C ASP A 941 20.10 12.36 37.87
N ASP A 942 21.22 11.83 37.40
CA ASP A 942 22.47 12.54 37.08
C ASP A 942 23.03 12.26 35.67
N LEU A 943 22.29 11.56 34.79
CA LEU A 943 22.71 11.34 33.40
C LEU A 943 22.93 12.67 32.66
N ASP A 944 24.04 12.74 31.92
CA ASP A 944 24.54 14.00 31.38
C ASP A 944 23.56 14.69 30.41
N PRO A 945 23.07 15.91 30.70
CA PRO A 945 22.08 16.61 29.89
C PRO A 945 22.62 17.14 28.55
N GLU A 946 23.94 17.18 28.33
CA GLU A 946 24.52 17.50 27.01
C GLU A 946 24.30 16.34 26.02
N PHE A 947 24.26 15.10 26.54
CA PHE A 947 24.15 13.88 25.74
C PHE A 947 22.75 13.26 25.79
N VAL A 948 22.05 13.32 26.94
CA VAL A 948 20.76 12.64 27.17
C VAL A 948 19.59 13.63 27.10
N LEU A 949 18.90 13.61 25.96
CA LEU A 949 17.90 14.61 25.56
C LEU A 949 16.51 14.37 26.15
N SER A 950 16.13 13.10 26.33
CA SER A 950 14.85 12.71 26.92
C SER A 950 14.91 11.30 27.52
N SER A 951 14.02 11.05 28.46
CA SER A 951 13.91 9.80 29.24
C SER A 951 12.49 9.26 29.14
N ARG A 952 12.33 7.96 28.88
CA ARG A 952 11.02 7.33 28.69
C ARG A 952 10.99 5.89 29.18
N VAL A 953 9.95 5.56 29.95
CA VAL A 953 9.63 4.19 30.37
C VAL A 953 8.21 3.87 29.94
N ARG A 954 8.01 2.75 29.24
CA ARG A 954 6.67 2.26 28.89
C ARG A 954 6.50 0.77 29.17
N THR A 955 5.26 0.34 29.36
CA THR A 955 4.89 -1.08 29.40
C THR A 955 3.48 -1.33 28.86
N GLY A 956 3.14 -2.59 28.58
CA GLY A 956 1.77 -3.05 28.43
C GLY A 956 1.22 -3.62 29.73
N ARG A 957 -0.11 -3.54 29.93
CA ARG A 957 -0.84 -4.32 30.95
C ARG A 957 -2.20 -4.77 30.42
N SER A 958 -2.59 -6.00 30.74
CA SER A 958 -3.88 -6.61 30.41
C SER A 958 -4.67 -7.00 31.66
N ILE A 959 -6.01 -6.98 31.59
CA ILE A 959 -6.93 -7.14 32.72
C ILE A 959 -7.44 -8.58 32.80
N ARG A 960 -7.29 -9.23 33.96
CA ARG A 960 -7.70 -10.62 34.18
C ARG A 960 -9.20 -10.81 33.92
N GLY A 961 -9.55 -11.93 33.29
CA GLY A 961 -10.94 -12.33 33.03
C GLY A 961 -11.60 -11.63 31.83
N LEU A 962 -10.83 -10.92 31.00
CA LEU A 962 -11.27 -10.35 29.73
C LEU A 962 -10.32 -10.83 28.63
N ALA A 963 -10.83 -11.30 27.49
CA ALA A 963 -9.98 -11.75 26.39
C ALA A 963 -9.08 -10.62 25.84
N LEU A 964 -7.89 -11.00 25.37
CA LEU A 964 -6.89 -10.10 24.77
C LEU A 964 -7.35 -9.61 23.38
N PRO A 965 -6.79 -8.51 22.84
CA PRO A 965 -7.20 -7.93 21.56
C PRO A 965 -7.43 -8.90 20.38
N PRO A 966 -6.63 -9.98 20.18
CA PRO A 966 -6.87 -10.98 19.11
C PRO A 966 -8.18 -11.74 19.21
N HIS A 967 -8.78 -11.87 20.40
CA HIS A 967 -9.99 -12.70 20.62
C HIS A 967 -11.15 -11.96 21.30
N CYS A 968 -10.89 -10.80 21.91
CA CYS A 968 -11.92 -9.98 22.55
C CYS A 968 -13.16 -9.74 21.68
N THR A 969 -14.32 -9.86 22.31
CA THR A 969 -15.60 -9.38 21.78
C THR A 969 -15.71 -7.86 21.90
N ARG A 970 -16.64 -7.25 21.16
CA ARG A 970 -16.98 -5.81 21.31
C ARG A 970 -17.37 -5.45 22.75
N ALA A 971 -18.06 -6.36 23.44
CA ALA A 971 -18.51 -6.14 24.82
C ALA A 971 -17.32 -6.12 25.80
N GLU A 972 -16.42 -7.10 25.72
CA GLU A 972 -15.22 -7.14 26.56
C GLU A 972 -14.31 -5.94 26.28
N ARG A 973 -14.13 -5.55 25.03
CA ARG A 973 -13.30 -4.39 24.67
C ARG A 973 -13.83 -3.07 25.26
N ARG A 974 -15.15 -2.88 25.25
CA ARG A 974 -15.83 -1.75 25.91
C ARG A 974 -15.75 -1.84 27.44
N GLU A 975 -15.78 -3.04 28.01
CA GLU A 975 -15.55 -3.25 29.44
C GLU A 975 -14.09 -2.96 29.85
N VAL A 976 -13.10 -3.25 28.98
CA VAL A 976 -11.71 -2.79 29.16
C VAL A 976 -11.65 -1.27 29.16
N GLU A 977 -12.18 -0.61 28.13
CA GLU A 977 -12.19 0.86 28.03
C GLU A 977 -12.80 1.48 29.29
N LYS A 978 -14.01 1.03 29.66
CA LYS A 978 -14.70 1.49 30.86
C LYS A 978 -13.89 1.25 32.13
N THR A 979 -13.36 0.04 32.34
CA THR A 979 -12.58 -0.30 33.55
C THR A 979 -11.34 0.58 33.69
N VAL A 980 -10.64 0.84 32.57
CA VAL A 980 -9.42 1.65 32.54
C VAL A 980 -9.75 3.13 32.74
N VAL A 981 -10.72 3.68 32.00
CA VAL A 981 -11.12 5.09 32.11
C VAL A 981 -11.66 5.39 33.51
N GLU A 982 -12.55 4.55 34.06
CA GLU A 982 -13.06 4.76 35.42
C GLU A 982 -12.00 4.56 36.52
N ALA A 983 -10.82 4.01 36.22
CA ALA A 983 -9.67 3.98 37.12
C ALA A 983 -8.81 5.25 36.97
N LEU A 984 -8.53 5.66 35.73
CA LEU A 984 -7.79 6.88 35.40
C LEU A 984 -8.50 8.15 35.88
N ASP A 985 -9.83 8.19 35.84
CA ASP A 985 -10.66 9.29 36.37
C ASP A 985 -10.55 9.46 37.90
N THR A 986 -9.95 8.50 38.63
CA THR A 986 -9.69 8.62 40.08
C THR A 986 -8.31 9.18 40.42
N LEU A 987 -7.44 9.38 39.42
CA LEU A 987 -6.10 9.91 39.61
C LEU A 987 -6.14 11.42 39.90
N THR A 988 -5.27 11.87 40.79
CA THR A 988 -5.24 13.26 41.28
C THR A 988 -3.80 13.78 41.37
N GLY A 989 -3.64 15.08 41.61
CA GLY A 989 -2.31 15.72 41.67
C GLY A 989 -1.59 15.65 40.32
N SER A 990 -0.30 15.30 40.31
CA SER A 990 0.50 15.17 39.08
C SER A 990 0.08 14.02 38.16
N LEU A 991 -0.89 13.19 38.57
CA LEU A 991 -1.51 12.16 37.74
C LEU A 991 -2.94 12.51 37.32
N GLN A 992 -3.45 13.70 37.64
CA GLN A 992 -4.72 14.19 37.08
C GLN A 992 -4.60 14.34 35.56
N GLY A 993 -5.63 13.97 34.81
CA GLY A 993 -5.61 13.96 33.35
C GLY A 993 -6.96 13.75 32.70
N LYS A 994 -6.95 13.52 31.38
CA LYS A 994 -8.16 13.44 30.56
C LYS A 994 -8.07 12.33 29.50
N TYR A 995 -9.18 11.61 29.31
CA TYR A 995 -9.36 10.62 28.24
C TYR A 995 -9.98 11.23 26.97
N TYR A 996 -9.54 10.74 25.82
CA TYR A 996 -9.93 11.10 24.47
C TYR A 996 -10.24 9.82 23.68
N PRO A 997 -11.52 9.40 23.59
CA PRO A 997 -11.91 8.25 22.77
C PRO A 997 -11.77 8.58 21.29
N LEU A 998 -11.12 7.71 20.51
CA LEU A 998 -10.82 7.94 19.10
C LEU A 998 -12.09 8.16 18.26
N ASN A 999 -13.20 7.50 18.61
CA ASN A 999 -14.48 7.59 17.90
C ASN A 999 -15.27 8.90 18.16
N LYS A 1000 -14.78 9.81 19.01
CA LYS A 1000 -15.37 11.14 19.27
C LYS A 1000 -14.32 12.26 19.29
N MET A 1001 -13.12 11.98 18.79
CA MET A 1001 -12.03 12.93 18.71
C MET A 1001 -12.37 13.99 17.64
N THR A 1002 -12.22 15.27 17.96
CA THR A 1002 -12.35 16.33 16.95
C THR A 1002 -11.04 16.49 16.17
N PRO A 1003 -11.04 17.03 14.94
CA PRO A 1003 -9.82 17.26 14.18
C PRO A 1003 -8.76 18.04 14.96
N GLU A 1004 -9.15 19.05 15.74
CA GLU A 1004 -8.21 19.85 16.54
C GLU A 1004 -7.61 19.06 17.70
N GLN A 1005 -8.37 18.13 18.30
CA GLN A 1005 -7.85 17.21 19.32
C GLN A 1005 -6.91 16.18 18.70
N GLN A 1006 -7.21 15.72 17.49
CA GLN A 1006 -6.37 14.80 16.73
C GLN A 1006 -5.04 15.46 16.36
N ASP A 1007 -5.08 16.66 15.76
CA ASP A 1007 -3.90 17.47 15.42
C ASP A 1007 -3.03 17.75 16.65
N GLN A 1008 -3.64 18.12 17.78
CA GLN A 1008 -2.89 18.35 19.02
C GLN A 1008 -2.20 17.08 19.53
N LEU A 1009 -2.87 15.93 19.48
CA LEU A 1009 -2.29 14.63 19.86
C LEU A 1009 -1.24 14.13 18.85
N ILE A 1010 -1.28 14.59 17.59
CA ILE A 1010 -0.20 14.37 16.61
C ILE A 1010 1.02 15.23 16.97
N GLU A 1011 0.83 16.51 17.25
CA GLU A 1011 1.89 17.46 17.67
C GLU A 1011 2.58 17.01 18.97
N ASP A 1012 1.81 16.50 19.94
CA ASP A 1012 2.34 15.92 21.18
C ASP A 1012 3.05 14.57 20.99
N HIS A 1013 2.93 13.95 19.80
CA HIS A 1013 3.32 12.56 19.50
C HIS A 1013 2.60 11.51 20.39
N PHE A 1014 1.34 11.78 20.72
CA PHE A 1014 0.49 10.95 21.60
C PHE A 1014 -0.51 10.09 20.82
N LEU A 1015 -0.87 10.46 19.59
CA LEU A 1015 -1.81 9.71 18.76
C LEU A 1015 -1.27 8.33 18.38
N PHE A 1016 -2.16 7.33 18.31
CA PHE A 1016 -1.91 6.05 17.66
C PHE A 1016 -3.00 5.77 16.63
N ASP A 1017 -2.59 5.29 15.46
CA ASP A 1017 -3.46 5.05 14.31
C ASP A 1017 -3.96 3.61 14.21
N LYS A 1018 -4.88 3.38 13.28
CA LYS A 1018 -5.37 2.04 12.93
C LYS A 1018 -4.19 1.13 12.57
N PRO A 1019 -4.09 -0.08 13.13
CA PRO A 1019 -3.05 -1.02 12.73
C PRO A 1019 -3.10 -1.32 11.23
N VAL A 1020 -2.04 -0.93 10.50
CA VAL A 1020 -1.82 -1.27 9.08
C VAL A 1020 -0.84 -2.43 8.88
N SER A 1021 -0.15 -2.86 9.94
CA SER A 1021 0.80 -3.96 9.88
C SER A 1021 0.06 -5.29 9.62
N PRO A 1022 0.44 -6.07 8.58
CA PRO A 1022 -0.12 -7.40 8.32
C PRO A 1022 -0.11 -8.33 9.54
N LEU A 1023 0.91 -8.24 10.40
CA LEU A 1023 1.00 -9.03 11.65
C LEU A 1023 -0.15 -8.72 12.63
N LEU A 1024 -0.57 -7.46 12.73
CA LEU A 1024 -1.65 -6.99 13.61
C LEU A 1024 -3.04 -7.15 12.96
N LEU A 1025 -3.09 -7.17 11.62
CA LEU A 1025 -4.30 -7.45 10.85
C LEU A 1025 -4.67 -8.95 10.91
N SER A 1026 -3.73 -9.85 10.59
CA SER A 1026 -3.93 -11.32 10.62
C SER A 1026 -4.21 -11.87 12.03
N SER A 1027 -3.77 -11.18 13.09
CA SER A 1027 -4.13 -11.52 14.48
C SER A 1027 -5.50 -10.99 14.91
N GLY A 1028 -6.20 -10.22 14.07
CA GLY A 1028 -7.53 -9.69 14.37
C GLY A 1028 -7.56 -8.49 15.34
N MET A 1029 -6.41 -7.86 15.61
CA MET A 1029 -6.30 -6.78 16.60
C MET A 1029 -6.96 -5.46 16.11
N ALA A 1030 -7.05 -5.27 14.80
CA ALA A 1030 -7.75 -4.16 14.17
C ALA A 1030 -9.30 -4.31 14.09
N ARG A 1031 -9.89 -5.38 14.66
CA ARG A 1031 -11.34 -5.60 14.62
C ARG A 1031 -12.12 -4.42 15.22
N ASP A 1032 -13.19 -4.05 14.52
CA ASP A 1032 -14.13 -2.98 14.87
C ASP A 1032 -13.51 -1.59 15.10
N TRP A 1033 -12.33 -1.30 14.54
CA TRP A 1033 -11.69 0.01 14.70
C TRP A 1033 -12.61 1.17 14.27
N PRO A 1034 -12.71 2.29 15.03
CA PRO A 1034 -12.01 2.64 16.27
C PRO A 1034 -12.78 2.33 17.58
N ASP A 1035 -13.75 1.41 17.57
CA ASP A 1035 -14.63 1.13 18.73
C ASP A 1035 -13.84 0.79 20.01
N ALA A 1036 -14.14 1.51 21.09
CA ALA A 1036 -13.51 1.38 22.42
C ALA A 1036 -11.99 1.55 22.46
N ARG A 1037 -11.41 2.36 21.55
CA ARG A 1037 -10.01 2.79 21.59
C ARG A 1037 -9.94 4.27 21.96
N GLY A 1038 -8.87 4.64 22.66
CA GLY A 1038 -8.64 6.02 23.04
C GLY A 1038 -7.34 6.23 23.80
N ILE A 1039 -7.09 7.51 24.11
CA ILE A 1039 -5.84 8.01 24.67
C ILE A 1039 -6.18 8.77 25.94
N TRP A 1040 -5.51 8.47 27.05
CA TRP A 1040 -5.49 9.32 28.24
C TRP A 1040 -4.10 9.92 28.42
N HIS A 1041 -4.00 11.18 28.84
CA HIS A 1041 -2.75 11.74 29.33
C HIS A 1041 -2.99 12.62 30.55
N ASN A 1042 -1.97 12.75 31.41
CA ASN A 1042 -2.02 13.70 32.52
C ASN A 1042 -1.87 15.16 32.04
N ASP A 1043 -2.28 16.12 32.86
CA ASP A 1043 -2.30 17.55 32.50
C ASP A 1043 -0.88 18.07 32.16
N ASP A 1044 0.16 17.55 32.84
CA ASP A 1044 1.57 17.89 32.59
C ASP A 1044 2.16 17.24 31.32
N LYS A 1045 1.41 16.38 30.61
CA LYS A 1045 1.87 15.62 29.42
C LYS A 1045 3.09 14.73 29.69
N THR A 1046 3.27 14.26 30.93
CA THR A 1046 4.39 13.41 31.40
C THR A 1046 4.01 11.95 31.65
N VAL A 1047 2.72 11.62 31.60
CA VAL A 1047 2.17 10.26 31.64
C VAL A 1047 1.07 10.12 30.57
N LEU A 1048 1.11 9.02 29.82
CA LEU A 1048 0.26 8.73 28.67
C LEU A 1048 -0.19 7.25 28.75
N VAL A 1049 -1.46 6.98 28.50
CA VAL A 1049 -2.05 5.64 28.44
C VAL A 1049 -2.84 5.48 27.14
N TRP A 1050 -2.42 4.53 26.30
CA TRP A 1050 -3.24 4.08 25.17
C TRP A 1050 -4.13 2.91 25.62
N VAL A 1051 -5.37 2.87 25.13
CA VAL A 1051 -6.39 1.89 25.50
C VAL A 1051 -6.80 1.08 24.28
N ASN A 1052 -6.77 -0.25 24.39
CA ASN A 1052 -7.13 -1.24 23.35
C ASN A 1052 -6.34 -1.13 22.02
N GLU A 1053 -5.04 -0.85 22.10
CA GLU A 1053 -4.09 -0.82 20.98
C GLU A 1053 -3.51 -2.22 20.70
N GLU A 1054 -2.26 -2.51 21.10
CA GLU A 1054 -1.64 -3.84 20.99
C GLU A 1054 -2.02 -4.75 22.18
N ASP A 1055 -2.26 -4.13 23.33
CA ASP A 1055 -2.65 -4.73 24.61
C ASP A 1055 -3.86 -3.94 25.16
N HIS A 1056 -4.48 -4.35 26.27
CA HIS A 1056 -5.60 -3.58 26.86
C HIS A 1056 -5.18 -2.17 27.25
N THR A 1057 -3.97 -2.02 27.81
CA THR A 1057 -3.36 -0.72 28.11
C THR A 1057 -1.89 -0.70 27.72
N ARG A 1058 -1.42 0.48 27.30
CA ARG A 1058 0.01 0.80 27.16
C ARG A 1058 0.32 2.06 27.94
N VAL A 1059 0.93 1.88 29.11
CA VAL A 1059 1.26 2.95 30.07
C VAL A 1059 2.67 3.45 29.80
N ILE A 1060 2.82 4.77 29.71
CA ILE A 1060 4.03 5.48 29.30
C ILE A 1060 4.28 6.62 30.29
N SER A 1061 5.48 6.69 30.87
CA SER A 1061 5.99 7.86 31.58
C SER A 1061 7.19 8.42 30.81
N MET A 1062 7.28 9.74 30.68
CA MET A 1062 8.38 10.39 29.94
C MET A 1062 8.59 11.85 30.35
N GLN A 1063 9.80 12.36 30.10
CA GLN A 1063 10.14 13.78 30.21
C GLN A 1063 11.41 14.12 29.40
N LYS A 1064 11.71 15.42 29.27
CA LYS A 1064 12.99 15.91 28.71
C LYS A 1064 14.14 15.74 29.71
N GLY A 1065 15.37 15.59 29.20
CA GLY A 1065 16.58 15.34 29.99
C GLY A 1065 16.75 13.89 30.45
N GLY A 1066 17.87 13.63 31.12
CA GLY A 1066 18.32 12.29 31.53
C GLY A 1066 17.84 11.76 32.88
N ASN A 1067 16.92 12.43 33.58
CA ASN A 1067 16.43 11.98 34.89
C ASN A 1067 15.44 10.80 34.75
N MET A 1068 15.97 9.63 34.41
CA MET A 1068 15.30 8.33 34.33
C MET A 1068 14.68 7.91 35.66
N LYS A 1069 15.28 8.31 36.79
CA LYS A 1069 14.80 7.97 38.14
C LYS A 1069 13.44 8.58 38.44
N GLU A 1070 13.24 9.85 38.10
CA GLU A 1070 11.94 10.52 38.23
C GLU A 1070 10.91 9.96 37.23
N VAL A 1071 11.32 9.67 35.99
CA VAL A 1071 10.44 9.01 35.00
C VAL A 1071 9.96 7.64 35.53
N PHE A 1072 10.86 6.85 36.11
CA PHE A 1072 10.56 5.53 36.65
C PHE A 1072 9.73 5.60 37.93
N ARG A 1073 9.99 6.56 38.83
CA ARG A 1073 9.15 6.82 40.01
C ARG A 1073 7.70 7.09 39.60
N ARG A 1074 7.49 8.05 38.70
CA ARG A 1074 6.16 8.39 38.19
C ARG A 1074 5.50 7.25 37.41
N PHE A 1075 6.27 6.44 36.69
CA PHE A 1075 5.80 5.22 36.03
C PHE A 1075 5.24 4.22 37.05
N CYS A 1076 6.02 3.89 38.09
CA CYS A 1076 5.59 2.96 39.14
C CYS A 1076 4.35 3.46 39.88
N GLU A 1077 4.33 4.72 40.31
CA GLU A 1077 3.18 5.33 40.99
C GLU A 1077 1.92 5.34 40.11
N SER A 1078 2.07 5.58 38.80
CA SER A 1078 0.93 5.53 37.86
C SER A 1078 0.36 4.12 37.71
N LEU A 1079 1.21 3.09 37.67
CA LEU A 1079 0.76 1.70 37.61
C LEU A 1079 0.10 1.26 38.93
N GLU A 1080 0.71 1.59 40.06
CA GLU A 1080 0.21 1.24 41.40
C GLU A 1080 -1.18 1.86 41.66
N GLN A 1081 -1.36 3.15 41.39
CA GLN A 1081 -2.65 3.82 41.59
C GLN A 1081 -3.74 3.31 40.65
N VAL A 1082 -3.43 3.05 39.37
CA VAL A 1082 -4.38 2.45 38.42
C VAL A 1082 -4.75 1.02 38.83
N GLU A 1083 -3.78 0.22 39.27
CA GLU A 1083 -4.03 -1.15 39.74
C GLU A 1083 -4.87 -1.16 41.04
N GLU A 1084 -4.59 -0.27 42.00
CA GLU A 1084 -5.43 -0.10 43.19
C GLU A 1084 -6.87 0.32 42.85
N ALA A 1085 -7.04 1.25 41.92
CA ALA A 1085 -8.35 1.72 41.49
C ALA A 1085 -9.17 0.60 40.83
N MET A 1086 -8.53 -0.26 40.03
CA MET A 1086 -9.14 -1.47 39.48
C MET A 1086 -9.44 -2.54 40.55
N LYS A 1087 -8.53 -2.76 41.51
CA LYS A 1087 -8.73 -3.72 42.61
C LYS A 1087 -9.94 -3.36 43.48
N LYS A 1088 -10.18 -2.07 43.72
CA LYS A 1088 -11.39 -1.57 44.42
C LYS A 1088 -12.70 -1.94 43.70
N LYS A 1089 -12.64 -2.35 42.42
CA LYS A 1089 -13.77 -2.84 41.59
C LYS A 1089 -13.71 -4.34 41.27
N GLY A 1090 -12.85 -5.10 41.95
CA GLY A 1090 -12.70 -6.54 41.72
C GLY A 1090 -12.03 -6.90 40.39
N LYS A 1091 -11.22 -6.00 39.83
CA LYS A 1091 -10.42 -6.19 38.61
C LYS A 1091 -8.94 -6.17 38.98
N GLU A 1092 -8.12 -6.95 38.29
CA GLU A 1092 -6.66 -6.97 38.48
C GLU A 1092 -5.96 -7.22 37.14
N PHE A 1093 -4.63 -7.02 37.10
CA PHE A 1093 -3.85 -7.34 35.92
C PHE A 1093 -3.61 -8.86 35.78
N MET A 1094 -3.56 -9.34 34.55
CA MET A 1094 -3.10 -10.69 34.22
C MET A 1094 -1.62 -10.81 34.61
N ARG A 1095 -1.31 -11.68 35.57
CA ARG A 1095 0.05 -11.93 36.06
C ARG A 1095 0.16 -13.35 36.61
N ASN A 1096 1.27 -14.03 36.31
CA ASN A 1096 1.64 -15.27 36.99
C ASN A 1096 3.16 -15.27 37.34
N GLU A 1097 3.60 -16.20 38.18
CA GLU A 1097 4.99 -16.24 38.67
C GLU A 1097 6.00 -16.68 37.60
N HIS A 1098 5.58 -17.42 36.57
CA HIS A 1098 6.46 -17.90 35.51
C HIS A 1098 6.72 -16.81 34.45
N LEU A 1099 5.68 -16.19 33.93
CA LEU A 1099 5.70 -15.28 32.79
C LEU A 1099 5.61 -13.80 33.17
N GLY A 1100 5.45 -13.46 34.45
CA GLY A 1100 5.22 -12.08 34.87
C GLY A 1100 3.86 -11.57 34.42
N PHE A 1101 3.80 -10.33 33.95
CA PHE A 1101 2.59 -9.76 33.36
C PHE A 1101 2.31 -10.37 31.99
N ILE A 1102 1.06 -10.78 31.78
CA ILE A 1102 0.63 -11.45 30.55
C ILE A 1102 0.13 -10.41 29.55
N LEU A 1103 0.58 -10.53 28.31
CA LEU A 1103 0.33 -9.60 27.21
C LEU A 1103 0.10 -10.36 25.89
N THR A 1104 -0.43 -9.66 24.89
CA THR A 1104 -0.87 -10.24 23.61
C THR A 1104 0.27 -10.93 22.87
N CYS A 1105 1.44 -10.30 22.81
CA CYS A 1105 2.62 -10.83 22.13
C CYS A 1105 3.56 -11.50 23.14
N PRO A 1106 4.01 -12.75 22.92
CA PRO A 1106 5.00 -13.42 23.75
C PRO A 1106 6.31 -12.61 23.95
N SER A 1107 6.67 -11.75 23.00
CA SER A 1107 7.85 -10.88 23.15
C SER A 1107 7.67 -9.76 24.19
N ASN A 1108 6.43 -9.42 24.58
CA ASN A 1108 6.11 -8.41 25.58
C ASN A 1108 5.95 -9.01 27.00
N LEU A 1109 6.02 -10.33 27.20
CA LEU A 1109 5.89 -10.95 28.53
C LEU A 1109 6.95 -10.47 29.55
N GLY A 1110 6.69 -10.77 30.82
CA GLY A 1110 7.52 -10.42 31.96
C GLY A 1110 7.15 -9.04 32.46
N THR A 1111 8.07 -8.09 32.31
CA THR A 1111 7.85 -6.70 32.69
C THR A 1111 6.97 -5.93 31.70
N GLY A 1112 6.92 -6.36 30.43
CA GLY A 1112 6.42 -5.57 29.29
C GLY A 1112 7.27 -4.34 28.93
N LEU A 1113 8.36 -4.12 29.67
CA LEU A 1113 8.99 -2.82 29.78
C LEU A 1113 9.90 -2.49 28.58
N ARG A 1114 9.78 -1.25 28.09
CA ARG A 1114 10.82 -0.56 27.32
C ARG A 1114 11.15 0.74 28.04
N ALA A 1115 12.21 0.71 28.82
CA ALA A 1115 12.92 1.88 29.30
C ALA A 1115 14.00 2.27 28.29
N GLY A 1116 14.12 3.56 28.02
CA GLY A 1116 15.12 4.07 27.11
C GLY A 1116 15.26 5.58 27.18
N VAL A 1117 16.31 6.07 26.55
CA VAL A 1117 16.62 7.48 26.44
C VAL A 1117 16.94 7.84 24.99
N HIS A 1118 16.68 9.09 24.61
CA HIS A 1118 17.30 9.66 23.42
C HIS A 1118 18.69 10.17 23.83
N VAL A 1119 19.74 9.49 23.38
CA VAL A 1119 21.14 9.82 23.69
C VAL A 1119 21.94 10.11 22.42
N LYS A 1120 22.70 11.20 22.45
CA LYS A 1120 23.60 11.67 21.40
C LYS A 1120 24.95 10.97 21.53
N LEU A 1121 25.33 10.19 20.51
CA LEU A 1121 26.57 9.40 20.43
C LEU A 1121 27.26 9.53 19.04
N PRO A 1122 27.50 10.75 18.50
CA PRO A 1122 28.02 10.95 17.13
C PRO A 1122 29.41 10.40 16.85
N PHE A 1123 30.27 10.19 17.86
CA PHE A 1123 31.60 9.59 17.70
C PHE A 1123 31.56 8.06 17.89
N LEU A 1124 31.01 7.58 19.00
CA LEU A 1124 30.89 6.16 19.31
C LEU A 1124 30.05 5.43 18.26
N SER A 1125 29.03 6.08 17.69
CA SER A 1125 28.21 5.50 16.63
C SER A 1125 28.96 5.18 15.33
N ARG A 1126 30.11 5.83 15.09
CA ARG A 1126 31.02 5.56 13.98
C ARG A 1126 32.08 4.50 14.31
N ASP A 1127 32.28 4.16 15.59
CA ASP A 1127 33.20 3.11 16.02
C ASP A 1127 32.60 1.72 15.69
N PRO A 1128 33.33 0.85 14.97
CA PRO A 1128 32.81 -0.48 14.60
C PRO A 1128 32.43 -1.36 15.80
N ARG A 1129 32.95 -1.06 17.00
CA ARG A 1129 32.74 -1.83 18.23
C ARG A 1129 31.46 -1.43 18.98
N PHE A 1130 30.76 -0.39 18.56
CA PHE A 1130 29.52 0.06 19.21
C PHE A 1130 28.40 -1.00 19.22
N ALA A 1131 28.29 -1.79 18.15
CA ALA A 1131 27.35 -2.89 18.09
C ALA A 1131 27.65 -3.98 19.14
N ASP A 1132 28.93 -4.31 19.32
CA ASP A 1132 29.39 -5.26 20.33
C ASP A 1132 29.24 -4.71 21.76
N ALA A 1133 29.51 -3.42 21.97
CA ALA A 1133 29.29 -2.74 23.25
C ALA A 1133 27.81 -2.79 23.68
N LEU A 1134 26.87 -2.45 22.77
CA LEU A 1134 25.43 -2.57 23.03
C LEU A 1134 25.01 -4.02 23.33
N LYS A 1135 25.53 -4.98 22.57
CA LYS A 1135 25.26 -6.41 22.75
C LYS A 1135 25.71 -6.92 24.12
N ALA A 1136 26.91 -6.56 24.56
CA ALA A 1136 27.44 -6.90 25.89
C ALA A 1136 26.63 -6.23 27.01
N LEU A 1137 26.21 -4.97 26.82
CA LEU A 1137 25.36 -4.23 27.76
C LEU A 1137 23.90 -4.71 27.81
N ARG A 1138 23.48 -5.63 26.93
CA ARG A 1138 22.07 -6.04 26.75
C ARG A 1138 21.14 -4.85 26.42
N LEU A 1139 21.65 -3.92 25.61
CA LEU A 1139 20.92 -2.76 25.10
C LEU A 1139 20.67 -2.89 23.58
N GLN A 1140 19.68 -2.15 23.10
CA GLN A 1140 19.35 -2.01 21.68
C GLN A 1140 19.22 -0.53 21.31
N LYS A 1141 19.51 -0.21 20.05
CA LYS A 1141 19.37 1.14 19.48
C LYS A 1141 18.32 1.19 18.38
N ARG A 1142 17.65 2.33 18.22
CA ARG A 1142 16.82 2.70 17.06
C ARG A 1142 17.00 4.18 16.72
N GLY A 1143 16.56 4.60 15.54
CA GLY A 1143 16.28 6.01 15.27
C GLY A 1143 15.14 6.54 16.15
N THR A 1144 15.03 7.86 16.21
CA THR A 1144 14.08 8.58 17.08
C THR A 1144 12.61 8.46 16.61
N GLY A 1145 12.38 8.09 15.35
CA GLY A 1145 11.04 7.94 14.77
C GLY A 1145 10.38 6.56 14.93
N GLY A 1146 11.08 5.57 15.50
CA GLY A 1146 10.52 4.23 15.76
C GLY A 1146 11.28 3.07 15.12
N VAL A 1147 10.56 1.97 14.85
CA VAL A 1147 11.14 0.75 14.25
C VAL A 1147 11.66 1.08 12.84
N ASP A 1148 12.85 0.59 12.52
CA ASP A 1148 13.55 0.76 11.23
C ASP A 1148 13.82 2.21 10.78
N THR A 1149 13.63 3.20 11.65
CA THR A 1149 14.05 4.59 11.40
C THR A 1149 15.56 4.76 11.59
N ALA A 1150 16.18 5.58 10.73
CA ALA A 1150 17.57 5.97 10.86
C ALA A 1150 17.77 6.94 12.05
N SER A 1151 18.98 6.93 12.62
CA SER A 1151 19.40 7.93 13.61
C SER A 1151 19.80 9.23 12.92
N GLU A 1152 19.19 10.34 13.31
CA GLU A 1152 19.60 11.69 12.91
C GLU A 1152 20.70 12.20 13.85
N ASP A 1153 21.74 12.84 13.31
CA ASP A 1153 22.83 13.50 14.05
C ASP A 1153 23.53 12.69 15.17
N GLY A 1154 23.52 11.35 15.03
CA GLY A 1154 24.06 10.43 16.03
C GLY A 1154 23.20 10.30 17.28
N VAL A 1155 21.93 10.73 17.25
CA VAL A 1155 20.96 10.53 18.34
C VAL A 1155 20.26 9.18 18.17
N PHE A 1156 20.22 8.40 19.24
CA PHE A 1156 19.61 7.06 19.27
C PHE A 1156 18.61 6.91 20.42
N ASP A 1157 17.48 6.23 20.17
CA ASP A 1157 16.68 5.58 21.23
C ASP A 1157 17.45 4.34 21.71
N VAL A 1158 18.24 4.51 22.77
CA VAL A 1158 18.95 3.42 23.45
C VAL A 1158 18.08 2.91 24.59
N SER A 1159 17.76 1.62 24.56
CA SER A 1159 16.78 0.99 25.45
C SER A 1159 17.16 -0.45 25.83
N ASN A 1160 16.52 -0.99 26.87
CA ASN A 1160 16.69 -2.38 27.28
C ASN A 1160 16.32 -3.37 26.15
N LEU A 1161 17.11 -4.43 25.98
CA LEU A 1161 16.82 -5.53 25.05
C LEU A 1161 15.92 -6.60 25.67
N ASP A 1162 16.13 -6.88 26.96
CA ASP A 1162 15.44 -7.91 27.74
C ASP A 1162 14.13 -7.43 28.37
N ARG A 1163 13.21 -8.36 28.67
CA ARG A 1163 11.89 -8.08 29.25
C ARG A 1163 11.41 -9.13 30.26
N LEU A 1164 11.70 -10.40 29.98
CA LEU A 1164 11.41 -11.55 30.81
C LEU A 1164 12.69 -11.99 31.57
N GLY A 1165 12.53 -12.68 32.70
CA GLY A 1165 13.63 -13.09 33.59
C GLY A 1165 14.32 -12.00 34.42
N TYR A 1166 14.03 -10.71 34.20
CA TYR A 1166 14.55 -9.59 34.97
C TYR A 1166 13.42 -8.67 35.42
N SER A 1167 13.56 -8.05 36.60
CA SER A 1167 12.61 -7.07 37.12
C SER A 1167 12.69 -5.72 36.41
N GLU A 1168 11.64 -4.89 36.60
CA GLU A 1168 11.59 -3.53 36.05
C GLU A 1168 12.78 -2.68 36.53
N VAL A 1169 13.12 -2.71 37.83
CA VAL A 1169 14.32 -2.06 38.38
C VAL A 1169 15.61 -2.58 37.71
N GLU A 1170 15.81 -3.90 37.59
CA GLU A 1170 17.01 -4.47 36.95
C GLU A 1170 17.16 -4.02 35.48
N LEU A 1171 16.05 -3.88 34.75
CA LEU A 1171 16.07 -3.43 33.35
C LEU A 1171 16.32 -1.92 33.22
N VAL A 1172 15.75 -1.10 34.10
CA VAL A 1172 16.01 0.35 34.12
C VAL A 1172 17.43 0.65 34.57
N GLN A 1173 17.96 -0.08 35.57
CA GLN A 1173 19.36 0.06 36.01
C GLN A 1173 20.34 -0.23 34.88
N ARG A 1174 20.12 -1.29 34.08
CA ARG A 1174 20.94 -1.59 32.88
C ARG A 1174 20.95 -0.45 31.87
N VAL A 1175 19.84 0.27 31.71
CA VAL A 1175 19.78 1.46 30.84
C VAL A 1175 20.56 2.61 31.46
N VAL A 1176 20.40 2.90 32.75
CA VAL A 1176 21.15 3.95 33.47
C VAL A 1176 22.67 3.70 33.40
N ASP A 1177 23.12 2.51 33.79
CA ASP A 1177 24.54 2.14 33.83
C ASP A 1177 25.14 2.10 32.42
N GLY A 1178 24.42 1.48 31.48
CA GLY A 1178 24.89 1.34 30.10
C GLY A 1178 24.95 2.68 29.37
N VAL A 1179 23.96 3.56 29.52
CA VAL A 1179 23.99 4.92 28.96
C VAL A 1179 25.14 5.72 29.57
N SER A 1180 25.36 5.62 30.88
CA SER A 1180 26.49 6.27 31.55
C SER A 1180 27.84 5.84 30.96
N LEU A 1181 28.02 4.54 30.70
CA LEU A 1181 29.22 4.01 30.05
C LEU A 1181 29.35 4.46 28.59
N LEU A 1182 28.26 4.44 27.81
CA LEU A 1182 28.27 4.90 26.42
C LEU A 1182 28.62 6.40 26.33
N VAL A 1183 28.10 7.24 27.24
CA VAL A 1183 28.47 8.66 27.33
C VAL A 1183 29.93 8.85 27.77
N ALA A 1184 30.46 8.00 28.67
CA ALA A 1184 31.87 8.03 29.04
C ALA A 1184 32.79 7.65 27.86
N MET A 1185 32.42 6.66 27.05
CA MET A 1185 33.10 6.31 25.81
C MET A 1185 33.04 7.44 24.78
N GLU A 1186 31.85 8.02 24.57
CA GLU A 1186 31.62 9.14 23.66
C GLU A 1186 32.56 10.31 23.99
N LYS A 1187 32.61 10.73 25.25
CA LYS A 1187 33.50 11.79 25.74
C LYS A 1187 34.99 11.50 25.52
N ARG A 1188 35.42 10.24 25.64
CA ARG A 1188 36.80 9.87 25.32
C ARG A 1188 37.10 9.95 23.83
N LEU A 1189 36.20 9.43 22.98
CA LEU A 1189 36.36 9.52 21.52
C LEU A 1189 36.32 10.97 21.03
N MET A 1190 35.51 11.84 21.64
CA MET A 1190 35.52 13.29 21.40
C MET A 1190 36.88 13.94 21.69
N ASN A 1191 37.59 13.45 22.71
CA ASN A 1191 38.95 13.91 23.07
C ASN A 1191 40.06 13.24 22.23
N GLY A 1192 39.72 12.24 21.40
CA GLY A 1192 40.69 11.43 20.65
C GLY A 1192 41.36 10.31 21.48
N ASP A 1193 40.87 10.05 22.70
CA ASP A 1193 41.38 9.00 23.59
C ASP A 1193 40.83 7.61 23.20
N SER A 1194 41.57 6.55 23.56
CA SER A 1194 41.07 5.18 23.38
C SER A 1194 39.98 4.82 24.41
N ILE A 1195 39.07 3.94 23.97
CA ILE A 1195 38.01 3.32 24.79
C ILE A 1195 38.29 1.84 25.11
N ASP A 1196 39.47 1.31 24.78
CA ASP A 1196 39.78 -0.14 24.88
C ASP A 1196 39.56 -0.73 26.29
N ASP A 1197 39.84 0.05 27.33
CA ASP A 1197 39.63 -0.30 28.75
C ASP A 1197 38.18 -0.08 29.23
N LEU A 1198 37.38 0.69 28.49
CA LEU A 1198 35.95 0.89 28.76
C LEU A 1198 35.06 -0.16 28.11
N LEU A 1199 35.55 -0.86 27.07
CA LEU A 1199 34.74 -1.81 26.32
C LEU A 1199 34.24 -2.96 27.21
N PRO A 1200 32.91 -3.13 27.35
CA PRO A 1200 32.34 -4.24 28.12
C PRO A 1200 32.67 -5.57 27.43
N LYS A 1201 32.98 -6.58 28.23
CA LYS A 1201 33.27 -7.94 27.73
C LYS A 1201 31.95 -8.62 27.34
N LEU A 1202 31.96 -9.24 26.15
CA LEU A 1202 30.86 -10.05 25.60
C LEU A 1202 30.67 -11.38 26.35
#